data_AF-A0A6I1R1S6-F1
#
_entry.id   AF-A0A6I1R1S6-F1
#
_cell.length_a   1.000
_cell.length_b   1.000
_cell.length_c   1.000
_cell.angle_alpha   90.00
_cell.angle_beta   90.00
_cell.angle_gamma   90.00
#
_symmetry.space_group_name_H-M   'P 1'
#
loop_
_entity.id
_entity.type
_entity.pdbx_description
1 polymer ?
#
loop_
_entity_poly.entity_id
_entity_poly.type
_entity_poly.pdbx_seq_one_letter_code
_entity_poly.pdbx_strand_id
1 'polypeptide(L)'
;MAERGIDQQEEKKSYGSVFLIGIALLVALSIWAFWDDNVTRRPWKALQAQFYRLDYNKAQAAYNEENKKLQADANFQELSKKLAAIEADMQNGDLAKKLAALENQEEQATVQFNEIDQEVKFIKSELEEAWYEHDHAVQQKRDPKPYLAHIQELEKDKAKLDPGLEAARLKREQIKEEISKIRSSNRDLENELAKLTAERDKWQRVIENVTLNFGPLSFYKIPKIQQTVMEEFDRNRFDQSIARVDRCQSCHLAINRPGFENEPQPFKTHPRREVLLADSAHPPETFGCTGCHEGQGVMVNSVKQAHGEVHLWEFPLLRGAKTQSSCTSCHQDVQKLQDAPLLAQGQRLFEQVGCTGCHLVQGYENIPKIAPSLKKISAKVDPSWMVRWIENPHKFRPRTRMPNFEFKPDEALAISAYLWSLSKEEGDNWLQEHPLPTGFRDGDGNDAARGKKLVETIGCKGCHGFADGEFSTPLGKEKDLVPNLKDIAAKTGPQWIYHWIKNPRGYQPDTKMPSLRLSDDEATAITTYLTTLGTKGEAIDGIQEKFADANNIKRGEALVRKFGCAGCHDIKGMEKESRIGVELTTFGSKTVEELSFGNRTDVGHSWDEWTYHKIKSPRGYATERVEQLMPQFDLADEDIKALQVLLGGFRERKVGRRYQADQSERVVQVVEGRRLMQQYNCVGCHEIENRGGFVKKYYENPAAAPPTLNGEGEKVQSNWLFGFLKAPVPLRPWLDIRMPTFGFSDEHATQLINYFNGLSKVENPYAYFDERNVPPDHLDAARMLVSEEYFNCFSCHVRGGKNPEGPPEGWAPDLAMARQRLSPSWIIKWIQDPQKIQPGTKMPSFYPGGPDNILGGKDDRQIEALRDYLMTLGRGGPAAPAAAAAATEAVRGKAVKR
;
A
#
# COMPACT_ATOMS: atom_id res chain seq x y z
N MET A 1 42.54 80.08 -48.25
CA MET A 1 43.68 79.16 -48.02
C MET A 1 43.68 78.76 -46.56
N ALA A 2 43.37 77.50 -46.29
CA ALA A 2 43.74 76.81 -45.06
C ALA A 2 44.08 75.38 -45.50
N GLU A 3 45.36 75.11 -45.70
CA GLU A 3 45.87 73.78 -46.02
C GLU A 3 45.57 72.85 -44.85
N ARG A 4 44.72 71.83 -45.07
CA ARG A 4 44.65 70.67 -44.18
C ARG A 4 45.92 69.84 -44.43
N GLY A 5 46.98 70.17 -43.70
CA GLY A 5 48.16 69.30 -43.60
C GLY A 5 47.76 68.01 -42.90
N ILE A 6 47.79 66.90 -43.62
CA ILE A 6 47.71 65.56 -43.05
C ILE A 6 49.01 65.34 -42.27
N ASP A 7 48.91 65.10 -40.96
CA ASP A 7 50.08 64.79 -40.12
C ASP A 7 50.59 63.38 -40.48
N GLN A 8 51.62 63.34 -41.33
CA GLN A 8 52.26 62.08 -41.75
C GLN A 8 52.92 61.31 -40.60
N GLN A 9 53.04 61.86 -39.39
CA GLN A 9 53.47 61.09 -38.22
C GLN A 9 52.37 60.21 -37.63
N GLU A 10 51.09 60.57 -37.79
CA GLU A 10 49.99 59.69 -37.37
C GLU A 10 49.89 58.44 -38.25
N GLU A 11 50.09 58.57 -39.57
CA GLU A 11 50.08 57.43 -40.50
C GLU A 11 51.23 56.43 -40.26
N LYS A 12 52.31 56.86 -39.58
CA LYS A 12 53.46 55.99 -39.23
C LYS A 12 53.31 55.26 -37.90
N LYS A 13 52.28 55.57 -37.09
CA LYS A 13 52.01 54.85 -35.83
C LYS A 13 51.35 53.51 -36.14
N SER A 14 52.14 52.44 -36.11
CA SER A 14 51.61 51.07 -36.22
C SER A 14 51.02 50.62 -34.89
N TYR A 15 49.69 50.50 -34.83
CA TYR A 15 48.99 49.83 -33.73
C TYR A 15 48.96 48.31 -33.90
N GLY A 16 49.65 47.75 -34.91
CA GLY A 16 49.62 46.33 -35.21
C GLY A 16 50.03 45.44 -34.04
N SER A 17 51.05 45.85 -33.26
CA SER A 17 51.46 45.16 -32.04
C SER A 17 50.43 45.24 -30.92
N VAL A 18 49.78 46.40 -30.73
CA VAL A 18 48.69 46.58 -29.75
C VAL A 18 47.47 45.74 -30.13
N PHE A 19 47.12 45.70 -31.41
CA PHE A 19 46.01 44.91 -31.93
C PHE A 19 46.30 43.40 -31.84
N LEU A 20 47.54 42.97 -32.13
CA LEU A 20 47.96 41.59 -32.00
C LEU A 20 47.96 41.11 -30.54
N ILE A 21 48.42 41.96 -29.61
CA ILE A 21 48.32 41.68 -28.17
C ILE A 21 46.85 41.63 -27.73
N GLY A 22 46.02 42.57 -28.19
CA GLY A 22 44.59 42.61 -27.90
C GLY A 22 43.86 41.36 -28.39
N ILE A 23 44.13 40.91 -29.62
CA ILE A 23 43.59 39.65 -30.17
C ILE A 23 44.10 38.45 -29.38
N ALA A 24 45.40 38.38 -29.07
CA ALA A 24 45.96 37.28 -28.30
C ALA A 24 45.31 37.15 -26.92
N LEU A 25 45.10 38.28 -26.23
CA LEU A 25 44.38 38.33 -24.96
C LEU A 25 42.91 37.92 -25.12
N LEU A 26 42.22 38.41 -26.15
CA LEU A 26 40.84 38.02 -26.42
C LEU A 26 40.70 36.51 -26.66
N VAL A 27 41.60 35.93 -27.45
CA VAL A 27 41.65 34.48 -27.72
C VAL A 27 41.95 33.72 -26.43
N ALA A 28 42.95 34.13 -25.65
CA ALA A 28 43.30 33.48 -24.39
C ALA A 28 42.14 33.53 -23.37
N LEU A 29 41.48 34.69 -23.22
CA LEU A 29 40.32 34.86 -22.36
C LEU A 29 39.11 34.06 -22.86
N SER A 30 38.91 33.95 -24.18
CA SER A 30 37.83 33.14 -24.76
C SER A 30 38.06 31.64 -24.52
N ILE A 31 39.30 31.16 -24.70
CA ILE A 31 39.68 29.78 -24.38
C ILE A 31 39.53 29.51 -22.89
N TRP A 32 39.97 30.44 -22.04
CA TRP A 32 39.84 30.30 -20.60
C TRP A 32 38.36 30.31 -20.16
N ALA A 33 37.54 31.22 -20.68
CA ALA A 33 36.10 31.25 -20.39
C ALA A 33 35.40 29.97 -20.84
N PHE A 34 35.76 29.44 -22.01
CA PHE A 34 35.25 28.15 -22.48
C PHE A 34 35.68 27.00 -21.57
N TRP A 35 36.95 26.96 -21.15
CA TRP A 35 37.47 25.98 -20.22
C TRP A 35 36.80 26.07 -18.85
N ASP A 36 36.65 27.28 -18.31
CA ASP A 36 36.02 27.53 -17.02
C ASP A 36 34.54 27.12 -17.04
N ASP A 37 33.80 27.46 -18.09
CA ASP A 37 32.39 27.08 -18.21
C ASP A 37 32.18 25.57 -18.44
N ASN A 38 33.07 24.90 -19.18
CA ASN A 38 32.88 23.49 -19.54
C ASN A 38 33.54 22.49 -18.58
N VAL A 39 34.60 22.89 -17.88
CA VAL A 39 35.42 21.96 -17.08
C VAL A 39 35.32 22.25 -15.58
N THR A 40 35.48 23.50 -15.15
CA THR A 40 35.57 23.83 -13.71
C THR A 40 34.20 24.10 -13.08
N ARG A 41 33.33 24.89 -13.73
CA ARG A 41 32.03 25.29 -13.17
C ARG A 41 30.93 24.23 -13.27
N ARG A 42 31.10 23.24 -14.14
CA ARG A 42 30.06 22.25 -14.47
C ARG A 42 30.56 20.81 -14.26
N PRO A 43 30.89 20.41 -13.01
CA PRO A 43 31.47 19.10 -12.73
C PRO A 43 30.54 17.92 -13.11
N TRP A 44 29.23 18.14 -13.15
CA TRP A 44 28.24 17.15 -13.61
C TRP A 44 28.48 16.69 -15.06
N LYS A 45 29.07 17.53 -15.93
CA LYS A 45 29.37 17.15 -17.32
C LYS A 45 30.39 16.00 -17.38
N ALA A 46 31.39 16.04 -16.50
CA ALA A 46 32.40 14.99 -16.42
C ALA A 46 31.79 13.64 -15.98
N LEU A 47 30.84 13.68 -15.03
CA LEU A 47 30.11 12.49 -14.57
C LEU A 47 29.27 11.88 -15.71
N GLN A 48 28.54 12.70 -16.48
CA GLN A 48 27.80 12.19 -17.64
C GLN A 48 28.71 11.60 -18.70
N ALA A 49 29.84 12.26 -19.00
CA ALA A 49 30.80 11.74 -19.97
C ALA A 49 31.38 10.38 -19.53
N GLN A 50 31.67 10.20 -18.24
CA GLN A 50 32.09 8.91 -17.68
C GLN A 50 30.98 7.87 -17.82
N PHE A 51 29.72 8.23 -17.53
CA PHE A 51 28.59 7.33 -17.69
C PHE A 51 28.40 6.90 -19.16
N TYR A 52 28.47 7.82 -20.13
CA TYR A 52 28.32 7.47 -21.54
C TYR A 52 29.40 6.51 -22.02
N ARG A 53 30.64 6.66 -21.54
CA ARG A 53 31.72 5.69 -21.81
C ARG A 53 31.43 4.33 -21.20
N LEU A 54 30.98 4.30 -19.95
CA LEU A 54 30.63 3.06 -19.25
C LEU A 54 29.49 2.32 -19.97
N ASP A 55 28.42 3.05 -20.30
CA ASP A 55 27.24 2.54 -21.01
C ASP A 55 27.60 2.02 -22.40
N TYR A 56 28.40 2.79 -23.15
CA TYR A 56 28.94 2.36 -24.44
C TYR A 56 29.75 1.07 -24.31
N ASN A 57 30.71 1.00 -23.38
CA ASN A 57 31.57 -0.18 -23.23
C ASN A 57 30.76 -1.43 -22.87
N LYS A 58 29.76 -1.30 -22.00
CA LYS A 58 28.84 -2.40 -21.65
C LYS A 58 27.99 -2.82 -22.83
N ALA A 59 27.37 -1.86 -23.53
CA ALA A 59 26.55 -2.15 -24.69
C ALA A 59 27.37 -2.78 -25.82
N GLN A 60 28.61 -2.33 -26.03
CA GLN A 60 29.54 -2.90 -27.00
C GLN A 60 29.95 -4.33 -26.64
N ALA A 61 30.24 -4.61 -25.36
CA ALA A 61 30.54 -5.95 -24.90
C ALA A 61 29.36 -6.91 -25.12
N ALA A 62 28.15 -6.48 -24.74
CA ALA A 62 26.93 -7.26 -24.92
C ALA A 62 26.59 -7.46 -26.42
N TYR A 63 26.73 -6.42 -27.24
CA TYR A 63 26.59 -6.52 -28.69
C TYR A 63 27.58 -7.54 -29.27
N ASN A 64 28.86 -7.48 -28.88
CA ASN A 64 29.88 -8.39 -29.39
C ASN A 64 29.58 -9.85 -29.01
N GLU A 65 29.08 -10.09 -27.80
CA GLU A 65 28.67 -11.42 -27.34
C GLU A 65 27.47 -11.95 -28.13
N GLU A 66 26.41 -11.16 -28.26
CA GLU A 66 25.20 -11.56 -29.01
C GLU A 66 25.50 -11.72 -30.50
N ASN A 67 26.30 -10.83 -31.09
CA ASN A 67 26.72 -10.97 -32.47
C ASN A 67 27.58 -12.22 -32.67
N LYS A 68 28.43 -12.60 -31.71
CA LYS A 68 29.19 -13.86 -31.79
C LYS A 68 28.27 -15.09 -31.75
N LYS A 69 27.24 -15.09 -30.89
CA LYS A 69 26.23 -16.16 -30.85
C LYS A 69 25.46 -16.25 -32.16
N LEU A 70 25.01 -15.12 -32.67
CA LEU A 70 24.27 -15.02 -33.92
C LEU A 70 25.10 -15.50 -35.13
N GLN A 71 26.37 -15.11 -35.21
CA GLN A 71 27.27 -15.56 -36.28
C GLN A 71 27.58 -17.07 -36.22
N ALA A 72 27.42 -17.70 -35.05
CA ALA A 72 27.56 -19.16 -34.91
C ALA A 72 26.25 -19.93 -35.18
N ASP A 73 25.12 -19.24 -35.34
CA ASP A 73 23.82 -19.83 -35.63
C ASP A 73 23.72 -20.21 -37.12
N ALA A 74 23.54 -21.51 -37.38
CA ALA A 74 23.45 -22.04 -38.73
C ALA A 74 22.23 -21.51 -39.50
N ASN A 75 21.10 -21.29 -38.81
CA ASN A 75 19.88 -20.75 -39.40
C ASN A 75 20.08 -19.29 -39.82
N PHE A 76 20.77 -18.49 -38.98
CA PHE A 76 21.14 -17.12 -39.33
C PHE A 76 22.06 -17.06 -40.56
N GLN A 77 23.08 -17.93 -40.63
CA GLN A 77 23.97 -18.00 -41.79
C GLN A 77 23.23 -18.39 -43.07
N GLU A 78 22.33 -19.36 -42.99
CA GLU A 78 21.54 -19.83 -44.12
C GLU A 78 20.57 -18.75 -44.63
N LEU A 79 19.79 -18.14 -43.73
CA LEU A 79 18.86 -17.07 -44.07
C LEU A 79 19.57 -15.83 -44.61
N SER A 80 20.69 -15.44 -44.01
CA SER A 80 21.51 -14.31 -44.49
C SER A 80 22.05 -14.55 -45.89
N LYS A 81 22.51 -15.78 -46.17
CA LYS A 81 22.99 -16.16 -47.51
C LYS A 81 21.86 -16.19 -48.54
N LYS A 82 20.67 -16.67 -48.16
CA LYS A 82 19.46 -16.66 -49.00
C LYS A 82 19.03 -15.23 -49.33
N LEU A 83 18.98 -14.35 -48.33
CA LEU A 83 18.64 -12.94 -48.52
C LEU A 83 19.64 -12.25 -49.45
N ALA A 84 20.95 -12.39 -49.18
CA ALA A 84 21.99 -11.78 -50.02
C ALA A 84 21.95 -12.29 -51.48
N ALA A 85 21.61 -13.57 -51.70
CA ALA A 85 21.44 -14.12 -53.04
C ALA A 85 20.22 -13.52 -53.76
N ILE A 86 19.08 -13.38 -53.07
CA ILE A 86 17.87 -12.76 -53.63
C ILE A 86 18.09 -11.27 -53.90
N GLU A 87 18.71 -10.54 -52.98
CA GLU A 87 19.03 -9.11 -53.18
C GLU A 87 19.97 -8.90 -54.38
N ALA A 88 21.00 -9.74 -54.52
CA ALA A 88 21.91 -9.68 -55.66
C ALA A 88 21.20 -9.98 -56.99
N ASP A 89 20.31 -10.98 -57.00
CA ASP A 89 19.50 -11.35 -58.17
C ASP A 89 18.47 -10.26 -58.51
N MET A 90 17.91 -9.57 -57.50
CA MET A 90 17.01 -8.42 -57.66
C MET A 90 17.73 -7.14 -58.12
N GLN A 91 19.03 -6.98 -57.84
CA GLN A 91 19.80 -5.82 -58.31
C GLN A 91 20.36 -6.00 -59.73
N ASN A 92 20.98 -7.16 -60.01
CA ASN A 92 21.76 -7.36 -61.25
C ASN A 92 21.50 -8.69 -61.97
N GLY A 93 20.55 -9.50 -61.48
CA GLY A 93 20.30 -10.85 -62.00
C GLY A 93 19.04 -10.98 -62.86
N ASP A 94 18.48 -12.19 -62.91
CA ASP A 94 17.32 -12.51 -63.72
C ASP A 94 16.02 -12.02 -63.07
N LEU A 95 15.96 -11.97 -61.73
CA LEU A 95 14.87 -11.28 -61.02
C LEU A 95 14.89 -9.78 -61.29
N ALA A 96 16.06 -9.14 -61.38
CA ALA A 96 16.18 -7.71 -61.74
C ALA A 96 15.60 -7.43 -63.13
N LYS A 97 15.95 -8.27 -64.13
CA LYS A 97 15.40 -8.16 -65.49
C LYS A 97 13.89 -8.40 -65.51
N LYS A 98 13.41 -9.38 -64.75
CA LYS A 98 11.98 -9.71 -64.66
C LYS A 98 11.19 -8.59 -63.97
N LEU A 99 11.73 -8.01 -62.89
CA LEU A 99 11.15 -6.85 -62.20
C LEU A 99 11.13 -5.64 -63.13
N ALA A 100 12.24 -5.30 -63.79
CA ALA A 100 12.28 -4.19 -64.75
C ALA A 100 11.29 -4.39 -65.92
N ALA A 101 11.13 -5.62 -66.41
CA ALA A 101 10.15 -5.93 -67.45
C ALA A 101 8.70 -5.81 -66.94
N LEU A 102 8.40 -6.31 -65.74
CA LEU A 102 7.09 -6.20 -65.11
C LEU A 102 6.76 -4.76 -64.72
N GLU A 103 7.72 -3.98 -64.24
CA GLU A 103 7.57 -2.56 -63.91
C GLU A 103 7.30 -1.73 -65.17
N ASN A 104 7.99 -2.00 -66.28
CA ASN A 104 7.67 -1.38 -67.57
C ASN A 104 6.28 -1.81 -68.09
N GLN A 105 5.90 -3.08 -67.91
CA GLN A 105 4.54 -3.54 -68.24
C GLN A 105 3.47 -2.91 -67.35
N GLU A 106 3.77 -2.66 -66.08
CA GLU A 106 2.90 -1.96 -65.13
C GLU A 106 2.72 -0.49 -65.51
N GLU A 107 3.81 0.16 -65.92
CA GLU A 107 3.78 1.53 -66.45
C GLU A 107 2.89 1.60 -67.71
N GLN A 108 3.11 0.70 -68.67
CA GLN A 108 2.30 0.63 -69.89
C GLN A 108 0.83 0.30 -69.61
N ALA A 109 0.54 -0.66 -68.73
CA ALA A 109 -0.83 -1.02 -68.34
C ALA A 109 -1.51 0.12 -67.58
N THR A 110 -0.75 0.90 -66.80
CA THR A 110 -1.24 2.08 -66.10
C THR A 110 -1.54 3.22 -67.06
N VAL A 111 -0.68 3.47 -68.06
CA VAL A 111 -0.95 4.44 -69.13
C VAL A 111 -2.21 4.04 -69.89
N GLN A 112 -2.32 2.79 -70.34
CA GLN A 112 -3.50 2.29 -71.05
C GLN A 112 -4.79 2.39 -70.22
N PHE A 113 -4.72 2.07 -68.93
CA PHE A 113 -5.86 2.26 -68.02
C PHE A 113 -6.23 3.74 -67.91
N ASN A 114 -5.25 4.63 -67.74
CA ASN A 114 -5.49 6.06 -67.58
C ASN A 114 -6.07 6.70 -68.84
N GLU A 115 -5.65 6.28 -70.04
CA GLU A 115 -6.20 6.76 -71.31
C GLU A 115 -7.70 6.40 -71.43
N ILE A 116 -8.05 5.12 -71.20
CA ILE A 116 -9.45 4.67 -71.26
C ILE A 116 -10.28 5.29 -70.13
N ASP A 117 -9.74 5.39 -68.91
CA ASP A 117 -10.40 6.04 -67.78
C ASP A 117 -10.64 7.53 -68.05
N GLN A 118 -9.72 8.20 -68.72
CA GLN A 118 -9.86 9.59 -69.13
C GLN A 118 -10.96 9.77 -70.18
N GLU A 119 -11.04 8.90 -71.19
CA GLU A 119 -12.15 8.91 -72.17
C GLU A 119 -13.50 8.66 -71.50
N VAL A 120 -13.59 7.67 -70.60
CA VAL A 120 -14.80 7.41 -69.82
C VAL A 120 -15.17 8.58 -68.92
N LYS A 121 -14.19 9.30 -68.36
CA LYS A 121 -14.42 10.53 -67.58
C LYS A 121 -14.95 11.66 -68.45
N PHE A 122 -14.41 11.86 -69.66
CA PHE A 122 -14.94 12.85 -70.60
C PHE A 122 -16.38 12.55 -70.98
N ILE A 123 -16.69 11.29 -71.34
CA ILE A 123 -18.07 10.89 -71.64
C ILE A 123 -18.98 11.11 -70.41
N LYS A 124 -18.53 10.78 -69.19
CA LYS A 124 -19.32 11.06 -67.97
C LYS A 124 -19.60 12.55 -67.78
N SER A 125 -18.62 13.42 -68.00
CA SER A 125 -18.81 14.87 -67.92
C SER A 125 -19.79 15.38 -68.98
N GLU A 126 -19.68 14.91 -70.22
CA GLU A 126 -20.65 15.22 -71.29
C GLU A 126 -22.06 14.68 -70.97
N LEU A 127 -22.14 13.52 -70.34
CA LEU A 127 -23.40 12.90 -69.92
C LEU A 127 -24.07 13.72 -68.82
N GLU A 128 -23.30 14.24 -67.85
CA GLU A 128 -23.78 15.18 -66.83
C GLU A 128 -24.26 16.50 -67.44
N GLU A 129 -23.53 17.06 -68.41
CA GLU A 129 -23.94 18.25 -69.16
C GLU A 129 -25.24 18.00 -69.94
N ALA A 130 -25.35 16.86 -70.63
CA ALA A 130 -26.54 16.48 -71.38
C ALA A 130 -27.76 16.25 -70.47
N TRP A 131 -27.58 15.65 -69.29
CA TRP A 131 -28.63 15.54 -68.27
C TRP A 131 -29.05 16.89 -67.72
N TYR A 132 -28.10 17.78 -67.46
CA TYR A 132 -28.38 19.15 -67.03
C TYR A 132 -29.22 19.90 -68.08
N GLU A 133 -28.84 19.86 -69.36
CA GLU A 133 -29.61 20.51 -70.43
C GLU A 133 -30.98 19.86 -70.67
N HIS A 134 -31.09 18.54 -70.54
CA HIS A 134 -32.37 17.83 -70.55
C HIS A 134 -33.30 18.34 -69.44
N ASP A 135 -32.84 18.34 -68.19
CA ASP A 135 -33.62 18.75 -67.03
C ASP A 135 -33.99 20.24 -67.12
N HIS A 136 -33.06 21.07 -67.59
CA HIS A 136 -33.28 22.49 -67.83
C HIS A 136 -34.30 22.75 -68.96
N ALA A 137 -34.29 21.96 -70.04
CA ALA A 137 -35.28 22.02 -71.10
C ALA A 137 -36.69 21.63 -70.60
N VAL A 138 -36.79 20.58 -69.78
CA VAL A 138 -38.06 20.17 -69.13
C VAL A 138 -38.60 21.29 -68.24
N GLN A 139 -37.76 21.90 -67.40
CA GLN A 139 -38.16 23.00 -66.52
C GLN A 139 -38.65 24.23 -67.29
N GLN A 140 -38.02 24.53 -68.43
CA GLN A 140 -38.40 25.67 -69.30
C GLN A 140 -39.51 25.36 -70.31
N LYS A 141 -40.12 24.16 -70.28
CA LYS A 141 -41.11 23.70 -71.28
C LYS A 141 -40.61 23.72 -72.73
N ARG A 142 -39.29 23.57 -72.94
CA ARG A 142 -38.66 23.35 -74.25
C ARG A 142 -38.70 21.85 -74.58
N ASP A 143 -38.58 21.45 -75.85
CA ASP A 143 -38.60 20.03 -76.26
C ASP A 143 -37.35 19.30 -75.72
N PRO A 144 -37.49 18.31 -74.81
CA PRO A 144 -36.35 17.63 -74.21
C PRO A 144 -35.83 16.44 -75.04
N LYS A 145 -36.55 16.04 -76.10
CA LYS A 145 -36.21 14.85 -76.91
C LYS A 145 -34.79 14.87 -77.51
N PRO A 146 -34.25 16.00 -78.03
CA PRO A 146 -32.91 16.02 -78.57
C PRO A 146 -31.83 15.67 -77.54
N TYR A 147 -31.99 16.14 -76.30
CA TYR A 147 -31.05 15.86 -75.21
C TYR A 147 -31.16 14.41 -74.72
N LEU A 148 -32.38 13.85 -74.67
CA LEU A 148 -32.57 12.43 -74.35
C LEU A 148 -31.93 11.50 -75.40
N ALA A 149 -31.99 11.86 -76.69
CA ALA A 149 -31.30 11.13 -77.74
C ALA A 149 -29.77 11.21 -77.59
N HIS A 150 -29.25 12.38 -77.21
CA HIS A 150 -27.81 12.58 -76.95
C HIS A 150 -27.34 11.79 -75.72
N ILE A 151 -28.12 11.76 -74.63
CA ILE A 151 -27.85 10.93 -73.45
C ILE A 151 -27.77 9.45 -73.84
N GLN A 152 -28.72 8.94 -74.62
CA GLN A 152 -28.72 7.54 -75.08
C GLN A 152 -27.51 7.20 -75.96
N GLU A 153 -27.02 8.17 -76.74
CA GLU A 153 -25.81 8.02 -77.55
C GLU A 153 -24.56 7.96 -76.67
N LEU A 154 -24.40 8.89 -75.71
CA LEU A 154 -23.31 8.91 -74.75
C LEU A 154 -23.31 7.68 -73.83
N GLU A 155 -24.48 7.19 -73.39
CA GLU A 155 -24.61 5.95 -72.62
C GLU A 155 -24.15 4.73 -73.43
N LYS A 156 -24.46 4.70 -74.72
CA LYS A 156 -24.01 3.64 -75.63
C LYS A 156 -22.51 3.70 -75.88
N ASP A 157 -21.94 4.90 -75.98
CA ASP A 157 -20.50 5.08 -76.15
C ASP A 157 -19.72 4.73 -74.87
N LYS A 158 -20.24 5.10 -73.70
CA LYS A 158 -19.72 4.65 -72.40
C LYS A 158 -19.78 3.11 -72.28
N ALA A 159 -20.89 2.49 -72.66
CA ALA A 159 -21.05 1.04 -72.60
C ALA A 159 -20.09 0.27 -73.53
N LYS A 160 -19.54 0.90 -74.58
CA LYS A 160 -18.49 0.32 -75.42
C LYS A 160 -17.12 0.34 -74.73
N LEU A 161 -16.84 1.35 -73.92
CA LEU A 161 -15.55 1.54 -73.24
C LEU A 161 -15.48 0.81 -71.89
N ASP A 162 -16.61 0.64 -71.18
CA ASP A 162 -16.67 0.00 -69.86
C ASP A 162 -16.00 -1.40 -69.80
N PRO A 163 -16.18 -2.31 -70.79
CA PRO A 163 -15.46 -3.60 -70.82
C PRO A 163 -13.94 -3.44 -71.01
N GLY A 164 -13.51 -2.45 -71.78
CA GLY A 164 -12.10 -2.15 -72.02
C GLY A 164 -11.41 -1.58 -70.77
N LEU A 165 -12.12 -0.75 -70.02
CA LEU A 165 -11.65 -0.17 -68.75
C LEU A 165 -11.44 -1.25 -67.68
N GLU A 166 -12.41 -2.14 -67.51
CA GLU A 166 -12.30 -3.25 -66.54
C GLU A 166 -11.21 -4.26 -66.95
N ALA A 167 -11.06 -4.54 -68.24
CA ALA A 167 -9.96 -5.36 -68.73
C ALA A 167 -8.57 -4.73 -68.47
N ALA A 168 -8.42 -3.42 -68.73
CA ALA A 168 -7.18 -2.69 -68.43
C ALA A 168 -6.87 -2.65 -66.93
N ARG A 169 -7.91 -2.46 -66.10
CA ARG A 169 -7.80 -2.51 -64.63
C ARG A 169 -7.33 -3.87 -64.13
N LEU A 170 -7.97 -4.96 -64.57
CA LEU A 170 -7.59 -6.32 -64.18
C LEU A 170 -6.15 -6.64 -64.57
N LYS A 171 -5.73 -6.24 -65.76
CA LYS A 171 -4.36 -6.42 -66.23
C LYS A 171 -3.35 -5.66 -65.36
N ARG A 172 -3.64 -4.40 -65.00
CA ARG A 172 -2.80 -3.61 -64.09
C ARG A 172 -2.69 -4.25 -62.71
N GLU A 173 -3.80 -4.67 -62.13
CA GLU A 173 -3.81 -5.30 -60.79
C GLU A 173 -3.09 -6.65 -60.79
N GLN A 174 -3.24 -7.47 -61.84
CA GLN A 174 -2.49 -8.72 -62.00
C GLN A 174 -0.97 -8.48 -62.02
N ILE A 175 -0.49 -7.50 -62.79
CA ILE A 175 0.94 -7.17 -62.86
C ILE A 175 1.44 -6.65 -61.50
N LYS A 176 0.67 -5.80 -60.82
CA LYS A 176 0.99 -5.33 -59.46
C LYS A 176 1.07 -6.47 -58.45
N GLU A 177 0.18 -7.46 -58.55
CA GLU A 177 0.20 -8.65 -57.69
C GLU A 177 1.45 -9.50 -57.96
N GLU A 178 1.87 -9.65 -59.21
CA GLU A 178 3.11 -10.36 -59.57
C GLU A 178 4.37 -9.66 -59.04
N ILE A 179 4.46 -8.34 -59.16
CA ILE A 179 5.56 -7.54 -58.57
C ILE A 179 5.56 -7.71 -57.04
N SER A 180 4.38 -7.66 -56.42
CA SER A 180 4.22 -7.84 -54.97
C SER A 180 4.68 -9.23 -54.51
N LYS A 181 4.31 -10.30 -55.22
CA LYS A 181 4.73 -11.67 -54.94
C LYS A 181 6.25 -11.87 -55.04
N ILE A 182 6.90 -11.21 -56.00
CA ILE A 182 8.36 -11.26 -56.10
C ILE A 182 9.00 -10.58 -54.88
N ARG A 183 8.52 -9.39 -54.51
CA ARG A 183 9.04 -8.62 -53.37
C ARG A 183 8.69 -9.22 -51.99
N SER A 184 7.60 -9.98 -51.86
CA SER A 184 7.18 -10.58 -50.59
C SER A 184 8.18 -11.61 -50.08
N SER A 185 8.78 -12.39 -50.98
CA SER A 185 9.82 -13.37 -50.62
C SER A 185 11.04 -12.75 -49.93
N ASN A 186 11.46 -11.56 -50.38
CA ASN A 186 12.53 -10.78 -49.75
C ASN A 186 12.08 -10.27 -48.37
N ARG A 187 10.88 -9.71 -48.29
CA ARG A 187 10.32 -9.16 -47.04
C ARG A 187 10.09 -10.22 -45.97
N ASP A 188 9.70 -11.44 -46.35
CA ASP A 188 9.50 -12.55 -45.42
C ASP A 188 10.85 -12.99 -44.80
N LEU A 189 11.91 -13.06 -45.60
CA LEU A 189 13.27 -13.34 -45.12
C LEU A 189 13.81 -12.22 -44.23
N GLU A 190 13.58 -10.95 -44.58
CA GLU A 190 13.90 -9.80 -43.73
C GLU A 190 13.20 -9.89 -42.36
N ASN A 191 11.92 -10.25 -42.36
CA ASN A 191 11.14 -10.41 -41.13
C ASN A 191 11.64 -11.57 -40.25
N GLU A 192 12.06 -12.69 -40.84
CA GLU A 192 12.65 -13.80 -40.09
C GLU A 192 14.03 -13.44 -39.53
N LEU A 193 14.87 -12.78 -40.32
CA LEU A 193 16.16 -12.26 -39.87
C LEU A 193 16.01 -11.25 -38.76
N ALA A 194 15.06 -10.31 -38.85
CA ALA A 194 14.78 -9.32 -37.81
C ALA A 194 14.42 -9.96 -36.45
N LYS A 195 13.77 -11.13 -36.46
CA LYS A 195 13.49 -11.89 -35.22
C LYS A 195 14.77 -12.45 -34.61
N LEU A 196 15.67 -13.01 -35.44
CA LEU A 196 16.94 -13.57 -34.99
C LEU A 196 17.93 -12.49 -34.54
N THR A 197 17.91 -11.30 -35.14
CA THR A 197 18.82 -10.20 -34.83
C THR A 197 18.35 -9.30 -33.69
N ALA A 198 17.13 -9.50 -33.18
CA ALA A 198 16.46 -8.58 -32.27
C ALA A 198 17.29 -8.21 -31.02
N GLU A 199 17.92 -9.18 -30.36
CA GLU A 199 18.74 -8.93 -29.17
C GLU A 199 20.06 -8.22 -29.49
N ARG A 200 20.70 -8.52 -30.64
CA ARG A 200 21.87 -7.76 -31.11
C ARG A 200 21.49 -6.31 -31.42
N ASP A 201 20.39 -6.11 -32.15
CA ASP A 201 19.94 -4.79 -32.63
C ASP A 201 19.44 -3.91 -31.48
N LYS A 202 18.97 -4.52 -30.39
CA LYS A 202 18.72 -3.82 -29.12
C LYS A 202 20.01 -3.19 -28.58
N TRP A 203 21.13 -3.91 -28.53
CA TRP A 203 22.40 -3.33 -28.07
C TRP A 203 22.96 -2.31 -29.04
N GLN A 204 22.77 -2.50 -30.35
CA GLN A 204 23.14 -1.52 -31.35
C GLN A 204 22.41 -0.19 -31.13
N ARG A 205 21.09 -0.23 -30.88
CA ARG A 205 20.32 0.98 -30.53
C ARG A 205 20.82 1.66 -29.25
N VAL A 206 21.29 0.91 -28.25
CA VAL A 206 21.89 1.49 -27.04
C VAL A 206 23.18 2.23 -27.39
N ILE A 207 24.05 1.62 -28.21
CA ILE A 207 25.29 2.25 -28.70
C ILE A 207 24.96 3.54 -29.46
N GLU A 208 24.04 3.48 -30.42
CA GLU A 208 23.61 4.63 -31.21
C GLU A 208 23.07 5.77 -30.33
N ASN A 209 22.33 5.44 -29.26
CA ASN A 209 21.74 6.42 -28.33
C ASN A 209 22.77 7.20 -27.49
N VAL A 210 23.97 6.65 -27.29
CA VAL A 210 25.08 7.28 -26.54
C VAL A 210 26.14 7.92 -27.45
N THR A 211 26.02 7.74 -28.76
CA THR A 211 26.91 8.32 -29.78
C THR A 211 26.22 9.38 -30.63
N LEU A 212 27.00 10.30 -31.18
CA LEU A 212 26.61 11.30 -32.16
C LEU A 212 27.54 11.14 -33.36
N ASN A 213 26.96 10.83 -34.51
CA ASN A 213 27.72 10.55 -35.74
C ASN A 213 27.71 11.79 -36.64
N PHE A 214 28.89 12.31 -36.97
CA PHE A 214 29.12 13.38 -37.94
C PHE A 214 29.97 12.86 -39.09
N GLY A 215 29.32 12.31 -40.11
CA GLY A 215 30.00 11.62 -41.21
C GLY A 215 30.81 10.43 -40.69
N PRO A 216 32.13 10.32 -40.97
CA PRO A 216 32.96 9.21 -40.51
C PRO A 216 33.39 9.32 -39.03
N LEU A 217 33.08 10.43 -38.35
CA LEU A 217 33.48 10.66 -36.96
C LEU A 217 32.31 10.36 -36.01
N SER A 218 32.58 9.56 -34.97
CA SER A 218 31.61 9.27 -33.90
C SER A 218 32.10 9.85 -32.58
N PHE A 219 31.24 10.61 -31.91
CA PHE A 219 31.53 11.23 -30.62
C PHE A 219 30.54 10.75 -29.56
N TYR A 220 30.93 10.74 -28.30
CA TYR A 220 29.97 10.53 -27.22
C TYR A 220 28.96 11.68 -27.16
N LYS A 221 27.76 11.37 -26.68
CA LYS A 221 26.68 12.34 -26.49
C LYS A 221 27.13 13.55 -25.67
N ILE A 222 26.68 14.73 -26.08
CA ILE A 222 26.97 15.97 -25.37
C ILE A 222 26.22 15.96 -24.02
N PRO A 223 26.93 16.16 -22.90
CA PRO A 223 26.30 16.26 -21.59
C PRO A 223 25.24 17.37 -21.53
N LYS A 224 24.06 17.05 -21.02
CA LYS A 224 22.92 17.97 -20.86
C LYS A 224 22.31 17.84 -19.47
N ILE A 225 21.79 18.95 -18.94
CA ILE A 225 21.02 18.92 -17.69
C ILE A 225 19.76 18.09 -17.96
N GLN A 226 19.56 17.06 -17.13
CA GLN A 226 18.28 16.36 -17.06
C GLN A 226 17.47 17.05 -15.98
N GLN A 227 16.30 17.57 -16.36
CA GLN A 227 15.44 18.32 -15.44
C GLN A 227 14.02 17.75 -15.49
N THR A 228 13.52 17.34 -14.32
CA THR A 228 12.13 16.99 -14.09
C THR A 228 11.46 18.14 -13.35
N VAL A 229 10.33 18.62 -13.87
CA VAL A 229 9.53 19.68 -13.23
C VAL A 229 8.24 19.05 -12.71
N MET A 230 8.14 18.97 -11.39
CA MET A 230 6.96 18.49 -10.69
C MET A 230 6.01 19.66 -10.43
N GLU A 231 5.11 19.92 -11.37
CA GLU A 231 4.05 20.93 -11.23
C GLU A 231 3.18 20.67 -10.00
N GLU A 232 2.79 21.73 -9.27
CA GLU A 232 1.92 21.66 -8.10
C GLU A 232 2.37 20.69 -6.99
N PHE A 233 3.67 20.45 -6.87
CA PHE A 233 4.19 19.53 -5.87
C PHE A 233 4.33 20.17 -4.49
N ASP A 234 4.75 21.43 -4.44
CA ASP A 234 4.94 22.18 -3.20
C ASP A 234 3.92 23.33 -3.10
N ARG A 235 3.90 23.99 -1.93
CA ARG A 235 3.13 25.22 -1.71
C ARG A 235 4.01 26.32 -1.11
N ASN A 236 3.73 27.56 -1.50
CA ASN A 236 4.34 28.73 -0.88
C ASN A 236 3.62 29.10 0.44
N ARG A 237 4.11 30.12 1.14
CA ARG A 237 3.55 30.60 2.42
C ARG A 237 2.12 31.17 2.31
N PHE A 238 1.63 31.40 1.10
CA PHE A 238 0.25 31.84 0.83
C PHE A 238 -0.66 30.67 0.40
N ASP A 239 -0.22 29.43 0.62
CA ASP A 239 -0.94 28.19 0.26
C ASP A 239 -1.19 28.04 -1.25
N GLN A 240 -0.38 28.71 -2.08
CA GLN A 240 -0.43 28.60 -3.54
C GLN A 240 0.50 27.50 -4.02
N SER A 241 0.03 26.68 -4.96
CA SER A 241 0.81 25.62 -5.60
C SER A 241 2.02 26.18 -6.35
N ILE A 242 3.19 25.57 -6.15
CA ILE A 242 4.43 25.88 -6.87
C ILE A 242 5.08 24.59 -7.38
N ALA A 243 5.84 24.71 -8.48
CA ALA A 243 6.56 23.59 -9.05
C ALA A 243 7.84 23.27 -8.27
N ARG A 244 8.14 21.98 -8.09
CA ARG A 244 9.44 21.51 -7.59
C ARG A 244 10.31 21.08 -8.77
N VAL A 245 11.55 21.57 -8.81
CA VAL A 245 12.50 21.27 -9.89
C VAL A 245 13.56 20.28 -9.40
N ASP A 246 13.69 19.18 -10.13
CA ASP A 246 14.65 18.11 -9.85
C ASP A 246 15.63 17.94 -11.00
N ARG A 247 16.93 17.85 -10.70
CA ARG A 247 18.00 17.64 -11.67
C ARG A 247 18.93 16.50 -11.26
N CYS A 248 18.51 15.63 -10.35
CA CYS A 248 19.35 14.55 -9.82
C CYS A 248 19.81 13.58 -10.93
N GLN A 249 18.96 13.36 -11.94
CA GLN A 249 19.29 12.57 -13.14
C GLN A 249 20.38 13.21 -14.01
N SER A 250 20.83 14.43 -13.72
CA SER A 250 22.02 15.00 -14.39
C SER A 250 23.30 14.26 -14.01
N CYS A 251 23.37 13.66 -12.82
CA CYS A 251 24.51 12.86 -12.36
C CYS A 251 24.15 11.37 -12.22
N HIS A 252 22.92 11.06 -11.80
CA HIS A 252 22.43 9.70 -11.55
C HIS A 252 21.70 9.10 -12.77
N LEU A 253 22.35 9.09 -13.93
CA LEU A 253 21.75 8.64 -15.20
C LEU A 253 21.32 7.16 -15.22
N ALA A 254 21.92 6.33 -14.36
CA ALA A 254 21.65 4.90 -14.29
C ALA A 254 20.51 4.54 -13.33
N ILE A 255 19.93 5.50 -12.60
CA ILE A 255 19.10 5.22 -11.43
C ILE A 255 17.89 4.34 -11.76
N ASN A 256 17.26 4.55 -12.93
CA ASN A 256 16.15 3.76 -13.44
C ASN A 256 16.54 2.84 -14.62
N ARG A 257 17.81 2.40 -14.68
CA ARG A 257 18.30 1.52 -15.76
C ARG A 257 18.77 0.18 -15.19
N PRO A 258 18.29 -0.96 -15.71
CA PRO A 258 18.84 -2.27 -15.31
C PRO A 258 20.27 -2.45 -15.86
N GLY A 259 21.06 -3.30 -15.22
CA GLY A 259 22.42 -3.67 -15.65
C GLY A 259 23.55 -2.81 -15.05
N PHE A 260 23.22 -1.90 -14.13
CA PHE A 260 24.17 -1.06 -13.40
C PHE A 260 24.10 -1.28 -11.88
N GLU A 261 23.53 -2.40 -11.43
CA GLU A 261 23.32 -2.71 -10.01
C GLU A 261 24.63 -2.86 -9.23
N ASN A 262 25.72 -3.22 -9.91
CA ASN A 262 27.04 -3.45 -9.31
C ASN A 262 28.01 -2.27 -9.49
N GLU A 263 27.57 -1.18 -10.14
CA GLU A 263 28.42 -0.01 -10.36
C GLU A 263 28.56 0.85 -9.10
N PRO A 264 29.64 1.63 -8.97
CA PRO A 264 29.77 2.61 -7.90
C PRO A 264 28.80 3.78 -8.11
N GLN A 265 28.45 4.46 -7.00
CA GLN A 265 27.74 5.73 -7.09
C GLN A 265 28.60 6.76 -7.85
N PRO A 266 28.03 7.60 -8.74
CA PRO A 266 26.59 7.80 -8.99
C PRO A 266 25.99 6.93 -10.11
N PHE A 267 26.75 6.01 -10.69
CA PHE A 267 26.34 5.19 -11.85
C PHE A 267 25.55 3.94 -11.48
N LYS A 268 25.15 3.81 -10.22
CA LYS A 268 24.46 2.63 -9.70
C LYS A 268 22.96 2.69 -9.96
N THR A 269 22.37 1.56 -10.33
CA THR A 269 20.90 1.38 -10.40
C THR A 269 20.27 1.51 -9.00
N HIS A 270 19.03 2.02 -8.95
CA HIS A 270 18.28 2.08 -7.69
C HIS A 270 18.08 0.67 -7.09
N PRO A 271 18.35 0.45 -5.80
CA PRO A 271 18.27 -0.89 -5.19
C PRO A 271 16.85 -1.48 -5.17
N ARG A 272 15.83 -0.63 -5.30
CA ARG A 272 14.42 -1.00 -5.38
C ARG A 272 13.79 -0.51 -6.69
N ARG A 273 14.54 -0.57 -7.81
CA ARG A 273 14.09 -0.07 -9.12
C ARG A 273 12.74 -0.65 -9.51
N GLU A 274 12.60 -1.97 -9.48
CA GLU A 274 11.40 -2.65 -9.98
C GLU A 274 10.11 -2.25 -9.25
N VAL A 275 10.20 -1.94 -7.95
CA VAL A 275 9.02 -1.69 -7.13
C VAL A 275 8.68 -0.21 -7.01
N LEU A 276 9.71 0.66 -6.98
CA LEU A 276 9.52 2.09 -6.75
C LEU A 276 9.58 2.92 -8.04
N LEU A 277 10.41 2.55 -9.02
CA LEU A 277 10.71 3.36 -10.20
C LEU A 277 10.21 2.75 -11.52
N ALA A 278 10.25 1.43 -11.65
CA ALA A 278 9.75 0.71 -12.82
C ALA A 278 8.21 0.61 -12.75
N ASP A 279 7.58 0.34 -13.91
CA ASP A 279 6.15 0.00 -14.02
C ASP A 279 5.16 1.06 -13.50
N SER A 280 5.50 2.34 -13.67
CA SER A 280 4.62 3.50 -13.44
C SER A 280 4.31 3.86 -11.97
N ALA A 281 5.00 3.31 -10.97
CA ALA A 281 4.80 3.71 -9.56
C ALA A 281 5.30 5.15 -9.29
N HIS A 282 6.61 5.40 -9.41
CA HIS A 282 7.20 6.75 -9.29
C HIS A 282 8.34 6.94 -10.31
N PRO A 283 8.05 7.10 -11.62
CA PRO A 283 9.09 7.29 -12.64
C PRO A 283 9.88 8.58 -12.35
N PRO A 284 11.22 8.56 -12.25
CA PRO A 284 12.00 9.78 -11.98
C PRO A 284 11.82 10.89 -13.01
N GLU A 285 11.44 10.54 -14.24
CA GLU A 285 11.20 11.46 -15.35
C GLU A 285 9.95 12.33 -15.13
N THR A 286 9.04 11.90 -14.26
CA THR A 286 7.79 12.62 -13.94
C THR A 286 7.67 12.98 -12.46
N PHE A 287 8.18 12.12 -11.58
CA PHE A 287 8.08 12.24 -10.12
C PHE A 287 9.36 12.77 -9.46
N GLY A 288 10.47 12.91 -10.21
CA GLY A 288 11.75 13.36 -9.67
C GLY A 288 12.31 12.44 -8.57
N CYS A 289 13.45 12.83 -7.98
CA CYS A 289 14.09 12.12 -6.87
C CYS A 289 13.79 12.80 -5.52
N THR A 290 13.70 14.13 -5.53
CA THR A 290 13.48 15.00 -4.37
C THR A 290 12.09 14.85 -3.73
N GLY A 291 11.11 14.24 -4.43
CA GLY A 291 9.84 13.87 -3.81
C GLY A 291 10.00 12.83 -2.69
N CYS A 292 10.94 11.90 -2.85
CA CYS A 292 11.23 10.86 -1.86
C CYS A 292 12.46 11.19 -1.00
N HIS A 293 13.49 11.77 -1.62
CA HIS A 293 14.79 11.97 -0.98
C HIS A 293 14.99 13.37 -0.41
N GLU A 294 14.10 14.34 -0.67
CA GLU A 294 14.39 15.76 -0.40
C GLU A 294 15.71 16.20 -1.03
N GLY A 295 16.41 17.14 -0.39
CA GLY A 295 17.62 17.73 -0.90
C GLY A 295 17.35 18.85 -1.89
N GLN A 296 18.42 19.27 -2.57
CA GLN A 296 18.40 20.44 -3.45
C GLN A 296 18.36 20.00 -4.91
N GLY A 297 17.15 19.70 -5.39
CA GLY A 297 16.94 19.18 -6.74
C GLY A 297 17.55 20.04 -7.85
N VAL A 298 17.67 21.36 -7.66
CA VAL A 298 18.21 22.27 -8.67
C VAL A 298 19.74 22.32 -8.75
N MET A 299 20.45 21.82 -7.72
CA MET A 299 21.88 22.02 -7.56
C MET A 299 22.69 20.96 -8.29
N VAL A 300 23.53 21.40 -9.24
CA VAL A 300 24.42 20.52 -10.04
C VAL A 300 25.89 20.96 -9.99
N ASN A 301 26.19 22.05 -9.29
CA ASN A 301 27.52 22.68 -9.30
C ASN A 301 28.51 22.01 -8.34
N SER A 302 28.03 21.25 -7.34
CA SER A 302 28.89 20.42 -6.48
C SER A 302 28.09 19.34 -5.76
N VAL A 303 28.76 18.25 -5.37
CA VAL A 303 28.18 17.20 -4.54
C VAL A 303 27.72 17.76 -3.19
N LYS A 304 28.48 18.68 -2.60
CA LYS A 304 28.13 19.32 -1.33
C LYS A 304 26.81 20.09 -1.43
N GLN A 305 26.58 20.84 -2.52
CA GLN A 305 25.34 21.60 -2.71
C GLN A 305 24.15 20.72 -3.11
N ALA A 306 24.38 19.59 -3.79
CA ALA A 306 23.30 18.67 -4.17
C ALA A 306 22.86 17.75 -3.02
N HIS A 307 23.82 17.26 -2.22
CA HIS A 307 23.60 16.19 -1.24
C HIS A 307 23.88 16.54 0.23
N GLY A 308 24.44 17.72 0.51
CA GLY A 308 25.10 18.00 1.79
C GLY A 308 24.19 18.38 2.97
N GLU A 309 24.83 19.00 3.95
CA GLU A 309 24.26 19.65 5.14
C GLU A 309 24.85 21.07 5.15
N VAL A 310 24.42 21.92 4.20
CA VAL A 310 24.88 23.30 4.19
C VAL A 310 24.10 24.08 5.25
N HIS A 311 24.81 24.96 5.94
CA HIS A 311 24.24 25.83 6.97
C HIS A 311 23.00 26.58 6.42
N LEU A 312 21.91 26.59 7.20
CA LEU A 312 20.60 27.19 6.88
C LEU A 312 19.79 26.50 5.77
N TRP A 313 19.94 25.19 5.61
CA TRP A 313 19.14 24.44 4.63
C TRP A 313 17.76 24.00 5.12
N GLU A 314 16.75 24.36 4.34
CA GLU A 314 15.34 24.06 4.62
C GLU A 314 14.99 22.57 4.40
N PHE A 315 15.63 21.89 3.43
CA PHE A 315 15.30 20.51 3.05
C PHE A 315 16.56 19.62 2.96
N PRO A 316 17.05 19.07 4.09
CA PRO A 316 18.19 18.16 4.07
C PRO A 316 17.86 16.86 3.31
N LEU A 317 18.86 16.28 2.64
CA LEU A 317 18.70 15.02 1.91
C LEU A 317 18.41 13.87 2.89
N LEU A 318 17.29 13.18 2.68
CA LEU A 318 16.91 11.98 3.39
C LEU A 318 17.71 10.78 2.88
N ARG A 319 18.31 10.05 3.83
CA ARG A 319 19.18 8.90 3.56
C ARG A 319 18.70 7.67 4.32
N GLY A 320 18.95 6.49 3.74
CA GLY A 320 18.64 5.21 4.35
C GLY A 320 17.16 5.10 4.74
N ALA A 321 16.89 4.68 5.98
CA ALA A 321 15.53 4.51 6.49
C ALA A 321 14.68 5.79 6.46
N LYS A 322 15.29 6.98 6.55
CA LYS A 322 14.54 8.23 6.63
C LYS A 322 13.86 8.62 5.33
N THR A 323 14.23 8.06 4.18
CA THR A 323 13.48 8.30 2.92
C THR A 323 12.03 7.85 3.02
N GLN A 324 11.75 6.85 3.88
CA GLN A 324 10.38 6.39 4.13
C GLN A 324 9.50 7.52 4.71
N SER A 325 10.07 8.53 5.39
CA SER A 325 9.29 9.61 5.99
C SER A 325 8.50 10.41 4.96
N SER A 326 8.98 10.50 3.72
CA SER A 326 8.29 11.23 2.65
C SER A 326 7.08 10.49 2.10
N CYS A 327 6.93 9.19 2.37
CA CYS A 327 5.77 8.41 1.91
C CYS A 327 4.45 8.96 2.47
N THR A 328 4.44 9.55 3.68
CA THR A 328 3.25 10.15 4.31
C THR A 328 2.70 11.35 3.54
N SER A 329 3.52 11.99 2.69
CA SER A 329 3.07 13.15 1.90
C SER A 329 2.05 12.76 0.82
N CYS A 330 2.10 11.52 0.32
CA CYS A 330 1.24 11.04 -0.77
C CYS A 330 0.36 9.85 -0.38
N HIS A 331 0.83 8.98 0.53
CA HIS A 331 0.13 7.77 0.94
C HIS A 331 -0.55 7.94 2.30
N GLN A 332 -1.87 7.76 2.32
CA GLN A 332 -2.63 7.66 3.57
C GLN A 332 -2.45 6.30 4.25
N ASP A 333 -2.52 5.21 3.47
CA ASP A 333 -2.31 3.85 3.98
C ASP A 333 -0.82 3.44 3.97
N VAL A 334 -0.06 3.99 4.92
CA VAL A 334 1.38 3.68 5.03
C VAL A 334 1.64 2.28 5.58
N GLN A 335 0.67 1.67 6.27
CA GLN A 335 0.87 0.35 6.88
C GLN A 335 0.88 -0.80 5.86
N LYS A 336 0.32 -0.57 4.66
CA LYS A 336 0.37 -1.49 3.52
C LYS A 336 1.70 -1.43 2.75
N LEU A 337 2.49 -0.37 2.93
CA LEU A 337 3.70 -0.16 2.14
C LEU A 337 4.81 -1.14 2.57
N GLN A 338 5.04 -2.17 1.75
CA GLN A 338 6.09 -3.17 1.99
C GLN A 338 7.49 -2.55 2.03
N ASP A 339 7.71 -1.47 1.27
CA ASP A 339 8.97 -0.72 1.21
C ASP A 339 9.15 0.33 2.32
N ALA A 340 8.13 0.54 3.16
CA ALA A 340 8.18 1.49 4.27
C ALA A 340 7.90 0.85 5.65
N PRO A 341 8.58 -0.26 6.02
CA PRO A 341 8.26 -1.00 7.24
C PRO A 341 8.53 -0.20 8.53
N LEU A 342 9.53 0.69 8.54
CA LEU A 342 9.84 1.51 9.70
C LEU A 342 8.82 2.64 9.87
N LEU A 343 8.38 3.26 8.78
CA LEU A 343 7.28 4.23 8.85
C LEU A 343 6.00 3.57 9.39
N ALA A 344 5.64 2.39 8.87
CA ALA A 344 4.48 1.63 9.35
C ALA A 344 4.62 1.24 10.83
N GLN A 345 5.82 0.86 11.28
CA GLN A 345 6.09 0.57 12.68
C GLN A 345 6.01 1.82 13.56
N GLY A 346 6.57 2.94 13.09
CA GLY A 346 6.51 4.23 13.76
C GLY A 346 5.07 4.68 13.99
N GLN A 347 4.20 4.58 12.98
CA GLN A 347 2.79 4.90 13.11
C GLN A 347 2.11 4.07 14.20
N ARG A 348 2.31 2.74 14.19
CA ARG A 348 1.73 1.85 15.21
C ARG A 348 2.22 2.20 16.62
N LEU A 349 3.52 2.44 16.79
CA LEU A 349 4.09 2.84 18.07
C LEU A 349 3.50 4.17 18.54
N PHE A 350 3.45 5.18 17.68
CA PHE A 350 2.93 6.50 18.00
C PHE A 350 1.48 6.46 18.51
N GLU A 351 0.63 5.69 17.83
CA GLU A 351 -0.78 5.50 18.21
C GLU A 351 -0.92 4.65 19.49
N GLN A 352 -0.24 3.51 19.57
CA GLN A 352 -0.50 2.51 20.62
C GLN A 352 0.30 2.74 21.91
N VAL A 353 1.44 3.43 21.87
CA VAL A 353 2.15 3.89 23.07
C VAL A 353 1.41 5.06 23.73
N GLY A 354 0.62 5.82 22.95
CA GLY A 354 -0.21 6.92 23.46
C GLY A 354 0.40 8.31 23.29
N CYS A 355 1.29 8.51 22.32
CA CYS A 355 1.90 9.83 22.05
C CYS A 355 0.83 10.90 21.78
N THR A 356 -0.29 10.51 21.18
CA THR A 356 -1.46 11.35 20.87
C THR A 356 -2.25 11.80 22.10
N GLY A 357 -2.02 11.18 23.26
CA GLY A 357 -2.60 11.62 24.54
C GLY A 357 -2.01 12.95 25.03
N CYS A 358 -0.74 13.22 24.68
CA CYS A 358 -0.06 14.46 25.05
C CYS A 358 0.17 15.38 23.83
N HIS A 359 0.43 14.84 22.64
CA HIS A 359 0.75 15.64 21.46
C HIS A 359 -0.44 15.76 20.52
N LEU A 360 -0.71 16.98 20.05
CA LEU A 360 -1.67 17.22 18.97
C LEU A 360 -0.97 16.97 17.62
N VAL A 361 -1.61 16.20 16.74
CA VAL A 361 -1.15 15.95 15.37
C VAL A 361 -2.36 15.85 14.46
N GLN A 362 -2.30 16.53 13.31
CA GLN A 362 -3.35 16.44 12.30
C GLN A 362 -3.57 15.01 11.82
N GLY A 363 -4.82 14.54 11.81
CA GLY A 363 -5.21 13.17 11.42
C GLY A 363 -5.13 12.12 12.54
N TYR A 364 -4.76 12.54 13.76
CA TYR A 364 -4.64 11.71 14.96
C TYR A 364 -5.49 12.23 16.13
N GLU A 365 -6.30 13.28 15.92
CA GLU A 365 -7.01 14.02 16.97
C GLU A 365 -8.07 13.17 17.67
N ASN A 366 -8.70 12.26 16.93
CA ASN A 366 -9.81 11.43 17.38
C ASN A 366 -9.36 10.03 17.84
N ILE A 367 -8.06 9.82 18.06
CA ILE A 367 -7.58 8.54 18.56
C ILE A 367 -8.04 8.35 20.01
N PRO A 368 -8.75 7.24 20.32
CA PRO A 368 -9.21 6.98 21.67
C PRO A 368 -8.07 6.90 22.69
N LYS A 369 -8.39 7.23 23.94
CA LYS A 369 -7.50 7.06 25.08
C LYS A 369 -7.03 5.61 25.20
N ILE A 370 -5.73 5.42 25.34
CA ILE A 370 -5.11 4.08 25.41
C ILE A 370 -5.09 3.49 26.82
N ALA A 371 -5.22 4.32 27.86
CA ALA A 371 -5.10 3.89 29.25
C ALA A 371 -6.48 3.64 29.88
N PRO A 372 -6.56 2.78 30.92
CA PRO A 372 -7.85 2.44 31.54
C PRO A 372 -8.46 3.64 32.27
N SER A 373 -9.79 3.60 32.44
CA SER A 373 -10.50 4.56 33.29
C SER A 373 -10.07 4.42 34.75
N LEU A 374 -9.93 5.55 35.44
CA LEU A 374 -9.55 5.62 36.84
C LEU A 374 -10.75 5.89 37.77
N LYS A 375 -11.96 6.03 37.22
CA LYS A 375 -13.19 6.35 37.96
C LYS A 375 -13.50 5.40 39.13
N LYS A 376 -13.12 4.12 39.02
CA LYS A 376 -13.38 3.08 40.03
C LYS A 376 -12.11 2.36 40.50
N ILE A 377 -10.94 2.99 40.37
CA ILE A 377 -9.65 2.31 40.58
C ILE A 377 -9.48 1.76 42.00
N SER A 378 -10.07 2.41 43.00
CA SER A 378 -10.11 1.98 44.41
C SER A 378 -10.70 0.58 44.62
N ALA A 379 -11.63 0.13 43.75
CA ALA A 379 -12.22 -1.21 43.81
C ALA A 379 -11.31 -2.32 43.25
N LYS A 380 -10.24 -1.94 42.55
CA LYS A 380 -9.42 -2.86 41.77
C LYS A 380 -8.07 -3.13 42.40
N VAL A 381 -7.41 -2.09 42.91
CA VAL A 381 -6.00 -2.16 43.31
C VAL A 381 -5.80 -1.93 44.80
N ASP A 382 -4.73 -2.48 45.34
CA ASP A 382 -4.23 -2.12 46.66
C ASP A 382 -3.69 -0.67 46.68
N PRO A 383 -3.98 0.15 47.72
CA PRO A 383 -3.55 1.54 47.77
C PRO A 383 -2.02 1.70 47.84
N SER A 384 -1.31 0.79 48.51
CA SER A 384 0.17 0.83 48.57
C SER A 384 0.77 0.41 47.23
N TRP A 385 0.15 -0.55 46.55
CA TRP A 385 0.52 -0.89 45.17
C TRP A 385 0.34 0.31 44.22
N MET A 386 -0.74 1.07 44.36
CA MET A 386 -1.02 2.24 43.51
C MET A 386 0.09 3.30 43.61
N VAL A 387 0.57 3.60 44.81
CA VAL A 387 1.70 4.53 45.03
C VAL A 387 2.94 4.04 44.29
N ARG A 388 3.33 2.77 44.46
CA ARG A 388 4.51 2.18 43.81
C ARG A 388 4.39 2.17 42.28
N TRP A 389 3.19 1.88 41.77
CA TRP A 389 2.91 1.88 40.34
C TRP A 389 3.03 3.29 39.73
N ILE A 390 2.55 4.31 40.43
CA ILE A 390 2.67 5.71 39.99
C ILE A 390 4.13 6.19 40.09
N GLU A 391 4.85 5.82 41.15
CA GLU A 391 6.28 6.17 41.32
C GLU A 391 7.11 5.63 40.15
N ASN A 392 7.02 4.34 39.85
CA ASN A 392 7.70 3.74 38.71
C ASN A 392 7.01 2.46 38.23
N PRO A 393 6.20 2.53 37.15
CA PRO A 393 5.46 1.37 36.65
C PRO A 393 6.38 0.30 36.03
N HIS A 394 7.59 0.66 35.61
CA HIS A 394 8.53 -0.25 34.95
C HIS A 394 9.20 -1.20 35.96
N LYS A 395 9.27 -0.85 37.25
CA LYS A 395 9.70 -1.77 38.32
C LYS A 395 8.77 -2.98 38.44
N PHE A 396 7.47 -2.77 38.27
CA PHE A 396 6.47 -3.85 38.30
C PHE A 396 6.35 -4.54 36.94
N ARG A 397 6.34 -3.77 35.85
CA ARG A 397 6.23 -4.32 34.50
C ARG A 397 7.16 -3.56 33.55
N PRO A 398 8.37 -4.08 33.28
CA PRO A 398 9.37 -3.40 32.44
C PRO A 398 8.86 -2.99 31.05
N ARG A 399 8.04 -3.83 30.42
CA ARG A 399 7.51 -3.65 29.06
C ARG A 399 6.17 -2.93 28.99
N THR A 400 5.75 -2.27 30.08
CA THR A 400 4.49 -1.52 30.15
C THR A 400 4.48 -0.31 29.22
N ARG A 401 3.27 0.08 28.80
CA ARG A 401 3.03 1.29 28.01
C ARG A 401 2.88 2.56 28.86
N MET A 402 2.55 2.43 30.15
CA MET A 402 2.49 3.58 31.06
C MET A 402 3.93 4.04 31.35
N PRO A 403 4.30 5.27 30.96
CA PRO A 403 5.67 5.73 31.08
C PRO A 403 6.03 6.07 32.53
N ASN A 404 7.32 6.14 32.81
CA ASN A 404 7.86 6.60 34.08
C ASN A 404 7.97 8.13 34.07
N PHE A 405 7.20 8.79 34.93
CA PHE A 405 7.24 10.25 35.11
C PHE A 405 8.32 10.71 36.10
N GLU A 406 9.12 9.78 36.63
CA GLU A 406 10.19 10.01 37.62
C GLU A 406 9.70 10.83 38.82
N PHE A 407 8.48 10.51 39.29
CA PHE A 407 7.91 11.15 40.47
C PHE A 407 8.73 10.82 41.70
N LYS A 408 8.87 11.81 42.58
CA LYS A 408 9.37 11.56 43.93
C LYS A 408 8.35 10.77 44.74
N PRO A 409 8.76 10.03 45.78
CA PRO A 409 7.83 9.23 46.59
C PRO A 409 6.65 10.02 47.16
N ASP A 410 6.87 11.28 47.57
CA ASP A 410 5.83 12.16 48.10
C ASP A 410 4.88 12.70 47.00
N GLU A 411 5.38 12.88 45.77
CA GLU A 411 4.55 13.23 44.61
C GLU A 411 3.66 12.06 44.19
N ALA A 412 4.22 10.85 44.13
CA ALA A 412 3.47 9.64 43.82
C ALA A 412 2.37 9.38 44.87
N LEU A 413 2.66 9.61 46.15
CA LEU A 413 1.69 9.54 47.24
C LEU A 413 0.55 10.56 47.05
N ALA A 414 0.88 11.82 46.77
CA ALA A 414 -0.12 12.87 46.58
C ALA A 414 -1.03 12.60 45.37
N ILE A 415 -0.45 12.20 44.23
CA ILE A 415 -1.21 11.79 43.02
C ILE A 415 -2.13 10.62 43.35
N SER A 416 -1.63 9.62 44.09
CA SER A 416 -2.43 8.46 44.48
C SER A 416 -3.59 8.86 45.39
N ALA A 417 -3.36 9.72 46.38
CA ALA A 417 -4.38 10.23 47.28
C ALA A 417 -5.53 10.91 46.52
N TYR A 418 -5.21 11.78 45.56
CA TYR A 418 -6.21 12.45 44.72
C TYR A 418 -7.03 11.48 43.87
N LEU A 419 -6.37 10.58 43.14
CA LEU A 419 -7.06 9.60 42.30
C LEU A 419 -7.89 8.62 43.14
N TRP A 420 -7.43 8.29 44.34
CA TRP A 420 -8.17 7.46 45.28
C TRP A 420 -9.42 8.19 45.81
N SER A 421 -9.29 9.46 46.20
CA SER A 421 -10.43 10.25 46.69
C SER A 421 -11.53 10.41 45.63
N LEU A 422 -11.15 10.58 44.36
CA LEU A 422 -12.12 10.65 43.25
C LEU A 422 -12.85 9.33 42.98
N SER A 423 -12.22 8.19 43.29
CA SER A 423 -12.74 6.87 42.96
C SER A 423 -13.36 6.12 44.13
N LYS A 424 -13.24 6.62 45.36
CA LYS A 424 -13.64 5.89 46.57
C LYS A 424 -15.11 5.52 46.58
N GLU A 425 -15.98 6.51 46.37
CA GLU A 425 -17.44 6.31 46.40
C GLU A 425 -17.90 5.30 45.35
N GLU A 426 -17.54 5.50 44.08
CA GLU A 426 -17.94 4.60 42.99
C GLU A 426 -17.31 3.20 43.13
N GLY A 427 -16.10 3.11 43.68
CA GLY A 427 -15.45 1.83 43.95
C GLY A 427 -16.11 1.05 45.09
N ASP A 428 -16.45 1.71 46.19
CA ASP A 428 -17.14 1.08 47.32
C ASP A 428 -18.53 0.58 46.92
N ASN A 429 -19.29 1.40 46.20
CA ASN A 429 -20.60 0.99 45.67
C ASN A 429 -20.46 -0.25 44.77
N TRP A 430 -19.46 -0.26 43.89
CA TRP A 430 -19.21 -1.42 43.03
C TRP A 430 -18.88 -2.68 43.83
N LEU A 431 -18.01 -2.58 44.84
CA LEU A 431 -17.66 -3.72 45.70
C LEU A 431 -18.86 -4.25 46.49
N GLN A 432 -19.77 -3.38 46.94
CA GLN A 432 -21.00 -3.79 47.63
C GLN A 432 -21.96 -4.53 46.70
N GLU A 433 -22.11 -4.05 45.46
CA GLU A 433 -22.98 -4.67 44.44
C GLU A 433 -22.45 -5.99 43.88
N HIS A 434 -21.14 -6.25 44.01
CA HIS A 434 -20.46 -7.38 43.36
C HIS A 434 -19.73 -8.29 44.36
N PRO A 435 -20.42 -8.93 45.33
CA PRO A 435 -19.77 -9.85 46.26
C PRO A 435 -19.18 -11.07 45.53
N LEU A 436 -18.20 -11.73 46.16
CA LEU A 436 -17.72 -13.02 45.66
C LEU A 436 -18.82 -14.08 45.75
N PRO A 437 -18.83 -15.09 44.84
CA PRO A 437 -19.74 -16.22 44.93
C PRO A 437 -19.64 -16.93 46.28
N THR A 438 -20.78 -17.39 46.77
CA THR A 438 -20.83 -18.22 47.98
C THR A 438 -20.05 -19.52 47.74
N GLY A 439 -19.06 -19.80 48.58
CA GLY A 439 -18.22 -21.01 48.46
C GLY A 439 -16.89 -20.83 47.73
N PHE A 440 -16.54 -19.60 47.29
CA PHE A 440 -15.18 -19.31 46.80
C PHE A 440 -14.12 -19.65 47.86
N ARG A 441 -13.12 -20.45 47.47
CA ARG A 441 -11.99 -20.86 48.33
C ARG A 441 -10.69 -20.36 47.72
N ASP A 442 -10.10 -19.34 48.35
CA ASP A 442 -8.82 -18.82 47.90
C ASP A 442 -7.71 -19.87 48.11
N GLY A 443 -6.86 -20.04 47.10
CA GLY A 443 -5.74 -20.98 47.15
C GLY A 443 -6.10 -22.48 47.08
N ASP A 444 -7.32 -22.86 46.69
CA ASP A 444 -7.65 -24.27 46.45
C ASP A 444 -6.82 -24.84 45.27
N GLY A 445 -5.98 -25.84 45.55
CA GLY A 445 -5.02 -26.37 44.59
C GLY A 445 -5.65 -27.08 43.38
N ASN A 446 -6.82 -27.70 43.56
CA ASN A 446 -7.53 -28.38 42.47
C ASN A 446 -8.15 -27.35 41.51
N ASP A 447 -8.81 -26.33 42.06
CA ASP A 447 -9.35 -25.23 41.27
C ASP A 447 -8.26 -24.41 40.60
N ALA A 448 -7.12 -24.18 41.26
CA ALA A 448 -5.97 -23.51 40.64
C ALA A 448 -5.41 -24.32 39.45
N ALA A 449 -5.27 -25.64 39.57
CA ALA A 449 -4.81 -26.49 38.47
C ALA A 449 -5.81 -26.49 37.30
N ARG A 450 -7.12 -26.55 37.58
CA ARG A 450 -8.17 -26.43 36.57
C ARG A 450 -8.15 -25.04 35.90
N GLY A 451 -8.01 -23.98 36.69
CA GLY A 451 -7.93 -22.60 36.21
C GLY A 451 -6.75 -22.37 35.27
N LYS A 452 -5.58 -22.94 35.60
CA LYS A 452 -4.41 -22.92 34.73
C LYS A 452 -4.73 -23.54 33.37
N LYS A 453 -5.30 -24.76 33.34
CA LYS A 453 -5.69 -25.43 32.08
C LYS A 453 -6.67 -24.57 31.27
N LEU A 454 -7.67 -23.98 31.91
CA LEU A 454 -8.65 -23.11 31.24
C LEU A 454 -7.99 -21.89 30.60
N VAL A 455 -7.10 -21.20 31.30
CA VAL A 455 -6.35 -20.05 30.76
C VAL A 455 -5.59 -20.40 29.47
N GLU A 456 -5.12 -21.64 29.36
CA GLU A 456 -4.36 -22.11 28.20
C GLU A 456 -5.24 -22.48 27.01
N THR A 457 -6.46 -22.97 27.24
CA THR A 457 -7.31 -23.53 26.17
C THR A 457 -8.40 -22.58 25.69
N ILE A 458 -9.01 -21.78 26.56
CA ILE A 458 -10.22 -20.99 26.21
C ILE A 458 -9.91 -19.73 25.40
N GLY A 459 -8.62 -19.34 25.32
CA GLY A 459 -8.14 -18.22 24.51
C GLY A 459 -7.45 -17.08 25.26
N CYS A 460 -7.24 -17.16 26.59
CA CYS A 460 -6.59 -16.08 27.33
C CYS A 460 -5.15 -15.81 26.84
N LYS A 461 -4.42 -16.88 26.47
CA LYS A 461 -3.08 -16.80 25.83
C LYS A 461 -3.07 -16.11 24.46
N GLY A 462 -4.22 -15.86 23.85
CA GLY A 462 -4.33 -15.06 22.62
C GLY A 462 -4.03 -13.58 22.84
N CYS A 463 -4.12 -13.10 24.08
CA CYS A 463 -3.84 -11.72 24.45
C CYS A 463 -2.81 -11.61 25.58
N HIS A 464 -2.91 -12.43 26.62
CA HIS A 464 -2.10 -12.34 27.83
C HIS A 464 -0.95 -13.34 27.86
N GLY A 465 0.18 -12.92 28.44
CA GLY A 465 1.21 -13.83 28.95
C GLY A 465 1.05 -14.06 30.45
N PHE A 466 1.50 -15.20 30.95
CA PHE A 466 1.34 -15.66 32.33
C PHE A 466 2.65 -16.02 33.02
N ALA A 467 3.77 -16.02 32.30
CA ALA A 467 5.12 -16.23 32.82
C ALA A 467 6.08 -15.09 32.40
N ASP A 468 7.26 -15.04 33.01
CA ASP A 468 8.32 -14.10 32.62
C ASP A 468 8.67 -14.25 31.14
N GLY A 469 8.78 -13.12 30.43
CA GLY A 469 9.05 -13.09 28.99
C GLY A 469 7.90 -13.56 28.10
N GLU A 470 6.76 -14.01 28.66
CA GLU A 470 5.61 -14.39 27.86
C GLU A 470 4.79 -13.17 27.43
N PHE A 471 4.54 -13.05 26.13
CA PHE A 471 3.59 -12.10 25.57
C PHE A 471 2.98 -12.67 24.29
N SER A 472 1.73 -12.31 24.03
CA SER A 472 1.05 -12.70 22.79
C SER A 472 1.40 -11.74 21.65
N THR A 473 1.07 -10.46 21.81
CA THR A 473 1.23 -9.46 20.75
C THR A 473 2.28 -8.41 21.11
N PRO A 474 3.48 -8.47 20.50
CA PRO A 474 4.46 -7.41 20.64
C PRO A 474 3.99 -6.14 19.92
N LEU A 475 4.10 -4.99 20.59
CA LEU A 475 3.87 -3.68 19.97
C LEU A 475 5.18 -3.12 19.38
N GLY A 476 6.28 -3.31 20.09
CA GLY A 476 7.64 -2.98 19.69
C GLY A 476 8.61 -4.04 20.20
N LYS A 477 9.91 -3.74 20.17
CA LYS A 477 10.94 -4.65 20.72
C LYS A 477 10.78 -4.81 22.22
N GLU A 478 10.55 -3.70 22.94
CA GLU A 478 10.46 -3.66 24.41
C GLU A 478 9.09 -3.24 24.96
N LYS A 479 8.04 -3.36 24.14
CA LYS A 479 6.67 -2.99 24.53
C LYS A 479 5.65 -4.04 24.14
N ASP A 480 4.75 -4.31 25.08
CA ASP A 480 3.66 -5.26 24.88
C ASP A 480 2.34 -4.51 24.68
N LEU A 481 1.54 -4.95 23.71
CA LEU A 481 0.23 -4.34 23.44
C LEU A 481 -0.73 -4.60 24.62
N VAL A 482 -0.70 -5.82 25.13
CA VAL A 482 -1.56 -6.34 26.20
C VAL A 482 -0.70 -6.70 27.41
N PRO A 483 -1.13 -6.39 28.65
CA PRO A 483 -0.35 -6.67 29.84
C PRO A 483 -0.14 -8.17 30.10
N ASN A 484 1.08 -8.52 30.48
CA ASN A 484 1.42 -9.78 31.13
C ASN A 484 0.83 -9.84 32.56
N LEU A 485 0.31 -11.01 32.95
CA LEU A 485 -0.45 -11.30 34.16
C LEU A 485 0.31 -12.14 35.21
N LYS A 486 1.62 -12.40 35.04
CA LYS A 486 2.43 -13.24 35.94
C LYS A 486 2.42 -12.82 37.42
N ASP A 487 2.18 -11.53 37.69
CA ASP A 487 2.14 -10.92 39.04
C ASP A 487 0.79 -10.28 39.35
N ILE A 488 -0.30 -10.74 38.74
CA ILE A 488 -1.61 -10.08 38.85
C ILE A 488 -2.14 -10.03 40.31
N ALA A 489 -1.83 -11.03 41.14
CA ALA A 489 -2.26 -11.09 42.54
C ALA A 489 -1.58 -10.01 43.42
N ALA A 490 -0.40 -9.55 43.01
CA ALA A 490 0.28 -8.44 43.68
C ALA A 490 -0.47 -7.10 43.54
N LYS A 491 -1.31 -6.99 42.50
CA LYS A 491 -2.05 -5.78 42.13
C LYS A 491 -3.51 -5.82 42.57
N THR A 492 -4.20 -6.93 42.35
CA THR A 492 -5.68 -7.02 42.42
C THR A 492 -6.15 -8.10 43.39
N GLY A 493 -7.39 -7.98 43.90
CA GLY A 493 -8.03 -9.01 44.72
C GLY A 493 -8.94 -9.99 43.93
N PRO A 494 -9.28 -11.16 44.51
CA PRO A 494 -10.10 -12.19 43.86
C PRO A 494 -11.49 -11.69 43.44
N GLN A 495 -12.12 -10.84 44.26
CA GLN A 495 -13.43 -10.26 43.97
C GLN A 495 -13.43 -9.49 42.64
N TRP A 496 -12.42 -8.64 42.44
CA TRP A 496 -12.31 -7.88 41.19
C TRP A 496 -12.01 -8.81 40.01
N ILE A 497 -11.09 -9.76 40.16
CA ILE A 497 -10.70 -10.70 39.11
C ILE A 497 -11.92 -11.47 38.60
N TYR A 498 -12.68 -12.09 39.51
CA TYR A 498 -13.85 -12.90 39.18
C TYR A 498 -14.87 -12.14 38.32
N HIS A 499 -15.26 -10.95 38.77
CA HIS A 499 -16.25 -10.14 38.05
C HIS A 499 -15.68 -9.54 36.77
N TRP A 500 -14.38 -9.21 36.74
CA TRP A 500 -13.71 -8.68 35.54
C TRP A 500 -13.68 -9.70 34.40
N ILE A 501 -13.31 -10.95 34.67
CA ILE A 501 -13.23 -11.97 33.61
C ILE A 501 -14.62 -12.45 33.16
N LYS A 502 -15.63 -12.36 34.03
CA LYS A 502 -17.01 -12.75 33.74
C LYS A 502 -17.74 -11.68 32.93
N ASN A 503 -17.67 -10.41 33.37
CA ASN A 503 -18.32 -9.27 32.71
C ASN A 503 -17.44 -8.01 32.76
N PRO A 504 -16.40 -7.91 31.91
CA PRO A 504 -15.46 -6.78 31.95
C PRO A 504 -16.16 -5.43 31.66
N ARG A 505 -17.19 -5.43 30.80
CA ARG A 505 -17.97 -4.23 30.45
C ARG A 505 -18.85 -3.73 31.59
N GLY A 506 -19.23 -4.59 32.54
CA GLY A 506 -19.91 -4.20 33.77
C GLY A 506 -19.05 -3.31 34.67
N TYR A 507 -17.72 -3.54 34.66
CA TYR A 507 -16.78 -2.67 35.38
C TYR A 507 -16.44 -1.42 34.54
N GLN A 508 -16.03 -1.60 33.28
CA GLN A 508 -15.63 -0.54 32.36
C GLN A 508 -16.32 -0.71 30.99
N PRO A 509 -17.32 0.12 30.64
CA PRO A 509 -18.14 -0.04 29.42
C PRO A 509 -17.34 -0.12 28.11
N ASP A 510 -16.29 0.69 27.97
CA ASP A 510 -15.48 0.80 26.75
C ASP A 510 -14.19 -0.05 26.80
N THR A 511 -14.14 -1.06 27.66
CA THR A 511 -12.98 -1.95 27.78
C THR A 511 -12.74 -2.75 26.50
N LYS A 512 -11.45 -2.94 26.18
CA LYS A 512 -11.00 -3.85 25.12
C LYS A 512 -10.94 -5.31 25.58
N MET A 513 -11.01 -5.58 26.89
CA MET A 513 -11.08 -6.95 27.42
C MET A 513 -12.43 -7.57 27.02
N PRO A 514 -12.45 -8.63 26.20
CA PRO A 514 -13.70 -9.23 25.77
C PRO A 514 -14.27 -10.16 26.83
N SER A 515 -15.56 -10.47 26.71
CA SER A 515 -16.15 -11.62 27.41
C SER A 515 -15.83 -12.91 26.67
N LEU A 516 -15.33 -13.91 27.39
CA LEU A 516 -15.14 -15.29 26.91
C LEU A 516 -16.33 -16.19 27.27
N ARG A 517 -17.44 -15.59 27.75
CA ARG A 517 -18.68 -16.29 28.14
C ARG A 517 -18.40 -17.42 29.13
N LEU A 518 -17.64 -17.12 30.17
CA LEU A 518 -17.27 -18.07 31.23
C LEU A 518 -18.50 -18.42 32.07
N SER A 519 -18.64 -19.69 32.42
CA SER A 519 -19.51 -20.12 33.51
C SER A 519 -18.94 -19.71 34.88
N ASP A 520 -19.77 -19.76 35.91
CA ASP A 520 -19.40 -19.39 37.29
C ASP A 520 -18.27 -20.28 37.82
N ASP A 521 -18.31 -21.57 37.50
CA ASP A 521 -17.27 -22.53 37.87
C ASP A 521 -15.95 -22.27 37.13
N GLU A 522 -16.01 -21.96 35.83
CA GLU A 522 -14.81 -21.60 35.05
C GLU A 522 -14.19 -20.30 35.57
N ALA A 523 -15.02 -19.28 35.82
CA ALA A 523 -14.55 -18.01 36.36
C ALA A 523 -13.95 -18.18 37.76
N THR A 524 -14.54 -19.04 38.60
CA THR A 524 -14.00 -19.38 39.92
C THR A 524 -12.62 -20.03 39.81
N ALA A 525 -12.49 -21.11 39.03
CA ALA A 525 -11.22 -21.81 38.84
C ALA A 525 -10.11 -20.89 38.29
N ILE A 526 -10.42 -20.08 37.27
CA ILE A 526 -9.48 -19.11 36.70
C ILE A 526 -9.08 -18.06 37.75
N THR A 527 -10.05 -17.57 38.55
CA THR A 527 -9.76 -16.59 39.60
C THR A 527 -8.82 -17.17 40.64
N THR A 528 -9.08 -18.40 41.11
CA THR A 528 -8.21 -19.12 42.06
C THR A 528 -6.81 -19.32 41.51
N TYR A 529 -6.67 -19.65 40.21
CA TYR A 529 -5.35 -19.70 39.58
C TYR A 529 -4.65 -18.33 39.56
N LEU A 530 -5.34 -17.28 39.13
CA LEU A 530 -4.75 -15.94 39.03
C LEU A 530 -4.36 -15.35 40.39
N THR A 531 -5.01 -15.74 41.49
CA THR A 531 -4.57 -15.32 42.84
C THR A 531 -3.28 -16.01 43.30
N THR A 532 -2.85 -17.10 42.65
CA THR A 532 -1.53 -17.70 42.90
C THR A 532 -0.37 -16.98 42.19
N LEU A 533 -0.67 -16.06 41.26
CA LEU A 533 0.32 -15.41 40.41
C LEU A 533 0.84 -14.11 41.03
N GLY A 534 1.94 -14.24 41.77
CA GLY A 534 2.63 -13.13 42.46
C GLY A 534 2.15 -12.94 43.90
N THR A 535 2.84 -12.07 44.64
CA THR A 535 2.56 -11.80 46.06
C THR A 535 2.36 -10.31 46.31
N LYS A 536 1.45 -9.95 47.21
CA LYS A 536 1.26 -8.54 47.61
C LYS A 536 2.55 -8.00 48.23
N GLY A 537 2.92 -6.78 47.82
CA GLY A 537 4.05 -6.06 48.42
C GLY A 537 3.71 -5.50 49.80
N GLU A 538 4.72 -5.02 50.51
CA GLU A 538 4.58 -4.43 51.85
C GLU A 538 3.56 -3.27 51.85
N ALA A 539 2.77 -3.19 52.91
CA ALA A 539 1.84 -2.08 53.11
C ALA A 539 2.63 -0.82 53.51
N ILE A 540 2.23 0.34 52.98
CA ILE A 540 2.77 1.62 53.42
C ILE A 540 2.06 2.01 54.72
N ASP A 541 2.84 2.29 55.77
CA ASP A 541 2.30 2.69 57.05
C ASP A 541 1.45 3.96 56.95
N GLY A 542 0.25 3.90 57.55
CA GLY A 542 -0.72 5.00 57.60
C GLY A 542 -1.24 5.44 56.23
N ILE A 543 -1.33 4.52 55.25
CA ILE A 543 -1.72 4.87 53.88
C ILE A 543 -3.13 5.45 53.80
N GLN A 544 -4.07 4.99 54.63
CA GLN A 544 -5.44 5.46 54.67
C GLN A 544 -5.52 6.91 55.13
N GLU A 545 -4.80 7.27 56.21
CA GLU A 545 -4.72 8.63 56.72
C GLU A 545 -4.05 9.56 55.69
N LYS A 546 -2.97 9.08 55.05
CA LYS A 546 -2.27 9.84 53.99
C LYS A 546 -3.15 10.11 52.77
N PHE A 547 -4.03 9.18 52.40
CA PHE A 547 -4.98 9.35 51.30
C PHE A 547 -6.16 10.25 51.67
N ALA A 548 -6.53 10.33 52.95
CA ALA A 548 -7.57 11.22 53.44
C ALA A 548 -7.08 12.67 53.65
N ASP A 549 -5.76 12.90 53.67
CA ASP A 549 -5.18 14.24 53.86
C ASP A 549 -5.50 15.19 52.69
N ALA A 550 -6.25 16.25 52.99
CA ALA A 550 -6.65 17.28 52.05
C ALA A 550 -5.45 17.97 51.36
N ASN A 551 -4.30 18.08 52.03
CA ASN A 551 -3.09 18.66 51.43
C ASN A 551 -2.52 17.76 50.33
N ASN A 552 -2.48 16.44 50.58
CA ASN A 552 -2.06 15.45 49.59
C ASN A 552 -3.02 15.42 48.40
N ILE A 553 -4.32 15.44 48.65
CA ILE A 553 -5.35 15.47 47.59
C ILE A 553 -5.19 16.71 46.70
N LYS A 554 -5.08 17.91 47.31
CA LYS A 554 -4.92 19.17 46.56
C LYS A 554 -3.61 19.21 45.76
N ARG A 555 -2.50 18.73 46.35
CA ARG A 555 -1.22 18.63 45.66
C ARG A 555 -1.29 17.61 44.52
N GLY A 556 -1.95 16.48 44.74
CA GLY A 556 -2.17 15.43 43.75
C GLY A 556 -2.95 15.93 42.54
N GLU A 557 -4.02 16.71 42.75
CA GLU A 557 -4.76 17.33 41.66
C GLU A 557 -3.86 18.20 40.78
N ALA A 558 -3.07 19.08 41.39
CA ALA A 558 -2.17 19.97 40.67
C ALA A 558 -1.14 19.19 39.84
N LEU A 559 -0.59 18.10 40.39
CA LEU A 559 0.35 17.23 39.69
C LEU A 559 -0.32 16.47 38.53
N VAL A 560 -1.51 15.92 38.73
CA VAL A 560 -2.27 15.21 37.69
C VAL A 560 -2.55 16.12 36.48
N ARG A 561 -2.89 17.40 36.73
CA ARG A 561 -3.07 18.41 35.68
C ARG A 561 -1.74 18.77 35.02
N LYS A 562 -0.70 19.04 35.81
CA LYS A 562 0.64 19.42 35.32
C LYS A 562 1.22 18.38 34.36
N PHE A 563 1.10 17.09 34.70
CA PHE A 563 1.64 15.99 33.89
C PHE A 563 0.65 15.41 32.88
N GLY A 564 -0.55 16.01 32.75
CA GLY A 564 -1.50 15.68 31.69
C GLY A 564 -2.02 14.24 31.74
N CYS A 565 -2.18 13.66 32.94
CA CYS A 565 -2.59 12.24 33.06
C CYS A 565 -3.94 11.96 32.40
N ALA A 566 -4.82 12.97 32.35
CA ALA A 566 -6.13 12.91 31.67
C ALA A 566 -6.02 12.75 30.14
N GLY A 567 -4.86 13.01 29.53
CA GLY A 567 -4.63 12.76 28.10
C GLY A 567 -4.66 11.27 27.75
N CYS A 568 -4.25 10.41 28.68
CA CYS A 568 -4.28 8.94 28.51
C CYS A 568 -5.40 8.27 29.33
N HIS A 569 -5.74 8.80 30.49
CA HIS A 569 -6.72 8.22 31.41
C HIS A 569 -8.06 8.95 31.38
N ASP A 570 -9.15 8.21 31.61
CA ASP A 570 -10.44 8.81 31.96
C ASP A 570 -10.49 9.09 33.46
N ILE A 571 -10.51 10.38 33.82
CA ILE A 571 -10.45 10.91 35.19
C ILE A 571 -11.65 11.84 35.36
N LYS A 572 -12.44 11.60 36.42
CA LYS A 572 -13.65 12.35 36.74
C LYS A 572 -13.34 13.84 36.90
N GLY A 573 -14.02 14.68 36.13
CA GLY A 573 -13.85 16.15 36.16
C GLY A 573 -12.68 16.67 35.32
N MET A 574 -12.03 15.81 34.53
CA MET A 574 -10.92 16.16 33.63
C MET A 574 -11.16 15.66 32.20
N GLU A 575 -12.40 15.35 31.83
CA GLU A 575 -12.75 14.80 30.52
C GLU A 575 -12.48 15.78 29.36
N LYS A 576 -12.43 17.08 29.65
CA LYS A 576 -12.26 18.17 28.68
C LYS A 576 -10.88 18.84 28.76
N GLU A 577 -9.94 18.28 29.52
CA GLU A 577 -8.59 18.83 29.62
C GLU A 577 -7.87 18.80 28.27
N SER A 578 -7.14 19.87 27.97
CA SER A 578 -6.34 19.97 26.77
C SER A 578 -5.08 19.11 26.87
N ARG A 579 -4.56 18.73 25.70
CA ARG A 579 -3.25 18.10 25.55
C ARG A 579 -2.14 19.05 26.04
N ILE A 580 -1.17 18.52 26.78
CA ILE A 580 -0.07 19.31 27.39
C ILE A 580 1.22 19.35 26.55
N GLY A 581 1.37 18.43 25.60
CA GLY A 581 2.55 18.32 24.75
C GLY A 581 2.49 19.32 23.60
N VAL A 582 3.66 19.60 23.03
CA VAL A 582 3.76 20.46 21.84
C VAL A 582 2.97 19.85 20.66
N GLU A 583 2.44 20.70 19.79
CA GLU A 583 1.87 20.25 18.53
C GLU A 583 2.98 19.70 17.62
N LEU A 584 2.76 18.51 17.04
CA LEU A 584 3.75 17.86 16.18
C LEU A 584 3.36 17.80 14.70
N THR A 585 2.22 18.37 14.29
CA THR A 585 1.70 18.35 12.91
C THR A 585 2.77 18.66 11.85
N THR A 586 3.66 19.60 12.15
CA THR A 586 4.70 20.09 11.23
C THR A 586 6.11 19.89 11.79
N PHE A 587 6.27 19.04 12.80
CA PHE A 587 7.53 18.89 13.54
C PHE A 587 8.71 18.43 12.66
N GLY A 588 8.46 17.60 11.66
CA GLY A 588 9.47 17.15 10.69
C GLY A 588 10.00 18.26 9.78
N SER A 589 9.38 19.43 9.76
CA SER A 589 9.84 20.62 9.03
C SER A 589 10.70 21.55 9.89
N LYS A 590 10.88 21.27 11.19
CA LYS A 590 11.69 22.12 12.07
C LYS A 590 13.17 22.04 11.71
N THR A 591 13.80 23.20 11.67
CA THR A 591 15.25 23.35 11.50
C THR A 591 15.98 23.15 12.84
N VAL A 592 17.30 22.91 12.80
CA VAL A 592 18.09 22.65 14.02
C VAL A 592 18.09 23.86 14.94
N GLU A 593 18.03 25.06 14.36
CA GLU A 593 17.99 26.36 15.06
C GLU A 593 16.68 26.56 15.86
N GLU A 594 15.61 25.86 15.48
CA GLU A 594 14.34 25.84 16.21
C GLU A 594 14.29 24.81 17.35
N LEU A 595 15.34 23.98 17.49
CA LEU A 595 15.41 22.95 18.52
C LEU A 595 16.27 23.44 19.70
N SER A 596 15.74 23.31 20.92
CA SER A 596 16.49 23.65 22.13
C SER A 596 17.29 22.43 22.62
N PHE A 597 18.61 22.56 22.65
CA PHE A 597 19.53 21.54 23.19
C PHE A 597 19.78 21.69 24.70
N GLY A 598 19.11 22.65 25.37
CA GLY A 598 19.27 22.90 26.79
C GLY A 598 20.74 23.01 27.20
N ASN A 599 21.12 22.27 28.24
CA ASN A 599 22.49 22.22 28.76
C ASN A 599 23.32 21.01 28.24
N ARG A 600 22.81 20.24 27.25
CA ARG A 600 23.51 19.06 26.73
C ARG A 600 24.55 19.48 25.69
N THR A 601 25.82 19.20 25.98
CA THR A 601 26.96 19.46 25.09
C THR A 601 27.62 18.18 24.56
N ASP A 602 27.15 17.02 25.02
CA ASP A 602 27.66 15.69 24.73
C ASP A 602 26.98 15.00 23.53
N VAL A 603 25.98 15.64 22.92
CA VAL A 603 25.21 15.11 21.79
C VAL A 603 25.51 15.88 20.51
N GLY A 604 25.39 15.21 19.35
CA GLY A 604 25.55 15.88 18.06
C GLY A 604 24.45 16.93 17.84
N HIS A 605 24.81 18.01 17.13
CA HIS A 605 23.92 19.15 16.89
C HIS A 605 23.15 18.98 15.57
N SER A 606 22.21 18.04 15.54
CA SER A 606 21.37 17.75 14.37
C SER A 606 19.94 17.40 14.79
N TRP A 607 18.98 17.48 13.85
CA TRP A 607 17.60 17.04 14.09
C TRP A 607 17.54 15.54 14.44
N ASP A 608 18.39 14.75 13.76
CA ASP A 608 18.84 13.38 14.06
C ASP A 608 18.98 13.08 15.54
N GLU A 609 20.07 13.60 16.05
CA GLU A 609 20.52 13.37 17.41
C GLU A 609 19.52 13.96 18.40
N TRP A 610 18.98 15.14 18.11
CA TRP A 610 18.00 15.78 18.98
C TRP A 610 16.75 14.92 19.19
N THR A 611 16.14 14.43 18.10
CA THR A 611 14.91 13.64 18.19
C THR A 611 15.15 12.27 18.80
N TYR A 612 16.28 11.63 18.48
CA TYR A 612 16.67 10.38 19.10
C TYR A 612 16.76 10.52 20.63
N HIS A 613 17.54 11.49 21.10
CA HIS A 613 17.73 11.73 22.52
C HIS A 613 16.48 12.27 23.21
N LYS A 614 15.64 13.05 22.52
CA LYS A 614 14.35 13.51 23.06
C LYS A 614 13.39 12.34 23.33
N ILE A 615 13.46 11.26 22.56
CA ILE A 615 12.63 10.07 22.81
C ILE A 615 13.33 9.13 23.80
N LYS A 616 14.66 8.96 23.69
CA LYS A 616 15.46 8.07 24.55
C LYS A 616 15.57 8.57 26.00
N SER A 617 15.73 9.87 26.18
CA SER A 617 15.94 10.53 27.47
C SER A 617 15.20 11.87 27.48
N PRO A 618 13.86 11.87 27.60
CA PRO A 618 13.04 13.03 27.26
C PRO A 618 13.27 14.29 28.09
N ARG A 619 13.83 14.14 29.29
CA ARG A 619 14.18 15.23 30.19
C ARG A 619 15.64 15.66 30.10
N GLY A 620 16.44 15.03 29.23
CA GLY A 620 17.86 15.31 29.06
C GLY A 620 18.18 16.75 28.66
N TYR A 621 17.24 17.45 28.03
CA TYR A 621 17.38 18.87 27.62
C TYR A 621 16.83 19.88 28.63
N ALA A 622 16.49 19.45 29.85
CA ALA A 622 16.07 20.38 30.90
C ALA A 622 17.21 21.35 31.27
N THR A 623 16.83 22.55 31.73
CA THR A 623 17.76 23.55 32.29
C THR A 623 17.27 23.99 33.67
N GLU A 624 18.07 24.78 34.39
CA GLU A 624 17.68 25.34 35.70
C GLU A 624 16.38 26.18 35.63
N ARG A 625 16.01 26.67 34.44
CA ARG A 625 14.83 27.52 34.22
C ARG A 625 13.71 26.83 33.44
N VAL A 626 14.04 25.79 32.66
CA VAL A 626 13.10 25.12 31.76
C VAL A 626 12.98 23.66 32.15
N GLU A 627 11.93 23.36 32.90
CA GLU A 627 11.53 21.99 33.24
C GLU A 627 11.02 21.26 31.98
N GLN A 628 11.27 19.94 31.92
CA GLN A 628 10.77 19.07 30.86
C GLN A 628 9.79 18.05 31.46
N LEU A 629 8.58 17.99 30.91
CA LEU A 629 7.50 17.17 31.48
C LEU A 629 7.34 15.80 30.80
N MET A 630 7.87 15.64 29.58
CA MET A 630 7.74 14.39 28.82
C MET A 630 8.32 13.22 29.64
N PRO A 631 7.54 12.14 29.87
CA PRO A 631 7.95 11.03 30.72
C PRO A 631 8.83 10.03 29.95
N GLN A 632 9.53 9.18 30.67
CA GLN A 632 10.38 8.14 30.11
C GLN A 632 9.58 6.91 29.68
N PHE A 633 9.69 6.54 28.41
CA PHE A 633 8.99 5.39 27.84
C PHE A 633 9.84 4.11 27.78
N ASP A 634 11.17 4.17 27.94
CA ASP A 634 12.08 3.01 27.80
C ASP A 634 11.84 2.21 26.51
N LEU A 635 11.91 2.92 25.38
CA LEU A 635 11.83 2.32 24.04
C LEU A 635 13.20 1.78 23.60
N ALA A 636 13.16 0.70 22.81
CA ALA A 636 14.35 0.18 22.12
C ALA A 636 14.80 1.13 21.01
N ASP A 637 16.08 1.06 20.66
CA ASP A 637 16.67 1.97 19.68
C ASP A 637 16.04 1.80 18.28
N GLU A 638 15.62 0.59 17.92
CA GLU A 638 14.89 0.33 16.68
C GLU A 638 13.50 0.98 16.67
N ASP A 639 12.80 0.95 17.81
CA ASP A 639 11.47 1.57 17.95
C ASP A 639 11.59 3.10 17.92
N ILE A 640 12.66 3.66 18.51
CA ILE A 640 12.97 5.09 18.44
C ILE A 640 13.24 5.50 16.99
N LYS A 641 14.06 4.75 16.26
CA LYS A 641 14.32 5.01 14.82
C LYS A 641 13.03 4.98 14.00
N ALA A 642 12.12 4.04 14.27
CA ALA A 642 10.83 3.99 13.60
C ALA A 642 9.97 5.24 13.89
N LEU A 643 9.94 5.70 15.15
CA LEU A 643 9.28 6.95 15.53
C LEU A 643 9.93 8.18 14.89
N GLN A 644 11.26 8.25 14.80
CA GLN A 644 11.95 9.34 14.10
C GLN A 644 11.58 9.41 12.62
N VAL A 645 11.46 8.26 11.95
CA VAL A 645 11.00 8.19 10.56
C VAL A 645 9.57 8.73 10.44
N LEU A 646 8.66 8.36 11.35
CA LEU A 646 7.31 8.91 11.36
C LEU A 646 7.30 10.43 11.60
N LEU A 647 8.00 10.89 12.64
CA LEU A 647 8.09 12.32 13.00
C LEU A 647 8.69 13.14 11.86
N GLY A 648 9.67 12.60 11.14
CA GLY A 648 10.23 13.21 9.95
C GLY A 648 9.20 13.39 8.82
N GLY A 649 8.09 12.63 8.83
CA GLY A 649 7.00 12.73 7.87
C GLY A 649 5.87 13.69 8.28
N PHE A 650 5.90 14.25 9.50
CA PHE A 650 4.97 15.28 9.94
C PHE A 650 5.43 16.65 9.43
N ARG A 651 5.07 16.97 8.18
CA ARG A 651 5.54 18.15 7.46
C ARG A 651 4.38 18.99 6.94
N GLU A 652 4.66 20.26 6.68
CA GLU A 652 3.69 21.18 6.05
C GLU A 652 3.34 20.85 4.60
N ARG A 653 4.05 19.90 3.97
CA ARG A 653 3.89 19.61 2.54
C ARG A 653 2.48 19.10 2.23
N LYS A 654 1.78 19.84 1.37
CA LYS A 654 0.54 19.41 0.71
C LYS A 654 0.80 19.20 -0.78
N VAL A 655 1.00 17.96 -1.18
CA VAL A 655 1.22 17.61 -2.59
C VAL A 655 -0.09 17.72 -3.39
N GLY A 656 0.00 18.15 -4.65
CA GLY A 656 -1.13 18.18 -5.57
C GLY A 656 -1.77 16.81 -5.78
N ARG A 657 -3.08 16.80 -6.11
CA ARG A 657 -3.91 15.58 -6.22
C ARG A 657 -3.32 14.53 -7.18
N ARG A 658 -2.59 14.95 -8.21
CA ARG A 658 -1.97 14.05 -9.20
C ARG A 658 -0.85 13.16 -8.63
N TYR A 659 -0.27 13.53 -7.49
CA TYR A 659 0.78 12.75 -6.81
C TYR A 659 0.26 11.96 -5.63
N GLN A 660 -0.96 12.25 -5.19
CA GLN A 660 -1.58 11.52 -4.09
C GLN A 660 -1.92 10.12 -4.57
N ALA A 661 -1.62 9.13 -3.73
CA ALA A 661 -2.03 7.76 -3.98
C ALA A 661 -3.57 7.64 -3.91
N ASP A 662 -4.11 6.43 -4.12
CA ASP A 662 -5.54 6.16 -3.96
C ASP A 662 -6.04 6.62 -2.57
N GLN A 663 -6.87 7.66 -2.56
CA GLN A 663 -7.60 8.18 -1.39
C GLN A 663 -9.10 7.91 -1.51
N SER A 664 -9.49 6.88 -2.26
CA SER A 664 -10.87 6.44 -2.31
C SER A 664 -11.40 6.10 -0.93
N GLU A 665 -12.72 6.19 -0.76
CA GLU A 665 -13.41 5.82 0.47
C GLU A 665 -13.01 4.41 0.95
N ARG A 666 -12.81 3.49 0.01
CA ARG A 666 -12.29 2.14 0.28
C ARG A 666 -10.95 2.15 1.04
N VAL A 667 -10.01 2.99 0.66
CA VAL A 667 -8.69 3.08 1.32
C VAL A 667 -8.85 3.66 2.72
N VAL A 668 -9.68 4.69 2.89
CA VAL A 668 -9.99 5.28 4.20
C VAL A 668 -10.58 4.22 5.13
N GLN A 669 -11.59 3.49 4.67
CA GLN A 669 -12.23 2.40 5.42
C GLN A 669 -11.23 1.31 5.81
N VAL A 670 -10.29 0.96 4.93
CA VAL A 670 -9.23 -0.01 5.25
C VAL A 670 -8.29 0.52 6.34
N VAL A 671 -7.88 1.79 6.28
CA VAL A 671 -7.00 2.37 7.30
C VAL A 671 -7.69 2.43 8.67
N GLU A 672 -8.95 2.89 8.71
CA GLU A 672 -9.73 2.97 9.94
C GLU A 672 -9.98 1.59 10.57
N GLY A 673 -10.42 0.62 9.78
CA GLY A 673 -10.63 -0.73 10.29
C GLY A 673 -9.32 -1.41 10.71
N ARG A 674 -8.19 -1.14 10.06
CA ARG A 674 -6.88 -1.65 10.52
C ARG A 674 -6.51 -1.11 11.90
N ARG A 675 -6.73 0.18 12.17
CA ARG A 675 -6.56 0.76 13.50
C ARG A 675 -7.44 0.05 14.52
N LEU A 676 -8.71 -0.17 14.19
CA LEU A 676 -9.66 -0.86 15.06
C LEU A 676 -9.21 -2.30 15.38
N MET A 677 -8.78 -3.05 14.36
CA MET A 677 -8.25 -4.41 14.49
C MET A 677 -7.02 -4.48 15.40
N GLN A 678 -6.13 -3.48 15.33
CA GLN A 678 -4.98 -3.37 16.23
C GLN A 678 -5.41 -3.07 17.66
N GLN A 679 -6.33 -2.13 17.85
CA GLN A 679 -6.80 -1.76 19.18
C GLN A 679 -7.51 -2.91 19.92
N TYR A 680 -8.23 -3.78 19.20
CA TYR A 680 -8.87 -4.97 19.78
C TYR A 680 -7.99 -6.23 19.73
N ASN A 681 -6.73 -6.10 19.28
CA ASN A 681 -5.76 -7.19 19.19
C ASN A 681 -6.26 -8.40 18.40
N CYS A 682 -7.01 -8.18 17.31
CA CYS A 682 -7.54 -9.29 16.50
C CYS A 682 -6.42 -10.16 15.91
N VAL A 683 -5.26 -9.55 15.64
CA VAL A 683 -4.04 -10.23 15.16
C VAL A 683 -3.35 -11.11 16.22
N GLY A 684 -3.75 -11.00 17.49
CA GLY A 684 -3.33 -11.91 18.56
C GLY A 684 -3.77 -13.35 18.28
N CYS A 685 -5.01 -13.50 17.81
CA CYS A 685 -5.61 -14.79 17.48
C CYS A 685 -5.57 -15.10 15.99
N HIS A 686 -5.96 -14.13 15.15
CA HIS A 686 -6.13 -14.32 13.72
C HIS A 686 -4.90 -13.87 12.93
N GLU A 687 -4.63 -14.55 11.84
CA GLU A 687 -3.72 -14.04 10.82
C GLU A 687 -4.53 -13.24 9.80
N ILE A 688 -4.14 -11.98 9.61
CA ILE A 688 -4.82 -10.99 8.76
C ILE A 688 -3.75 -10.19 8.00
N GLU A 689 -3.95 -9.97 6.71
CA GLU A 689 -2.94 -9.35 5.83
C GLU A 689 -1.57 -10.09 5.93
N ASN A 690 -1.62 -11.43 6.07
CA ASN A 690 -0.46 -12.31 6.29
C ASN A 690 0.37 -11.96 7.55
N ARG A 691 -0.26 -11.34 8.56
CA ARG A 691 0.36 -10.95 9.82
C ARG A 691 -0.47 -11.39 11.01
N GLY A 692 0.19 -11.76 12.10
CA GLY A 692 -0.46 -12.12 13.36
C GLY A 692 -0.57 -13.62 13.56
N GLY A 693 -1.70 -14.06 14.11
CA GLY A 693 -1.87 -15.45 14.52
C GLY A 693 -0.91 -15.87 15.62
N PHE A 694 -0.51 -14.94 16.50
CA PHE A 694 0.54 -15.17 17.50
C PHE A 694 0.21 -16.32 18.46
N VAL A 695 -1.07 -16.56 18.73
CA VAL A 695 -1.52 -17.67 19.57
C VAL A 695 -1.30 -19.04 18.93
N LYS A 696 -1.13 -19.14 17.60
CA LYS A 696 -0.96 -20.42 16.88
C LYS A 696 0.22 -21.24 17.42
N LYS A 697 1.26 -20.58 17.96
CA LYS A 697 2.45 -21.25 18.55
C LYS A 697 2.12 -22.15 19.74
N TYR A 698 0.97 -21.97 20.37
CA TYR A 698 0.51 -22.77 21.51
C TYR A 698 -0.33 -23.99 21.10
N TYR A 699 -0.55 -24.20 19.80
CA TYR A 699 -1.33 -25.31 19.27
C TYR A 699 -0.42 -26.22 18.43
N GLU A 700 -0.29 -27.48 18.81
CA GLU A 700 0.44 -28.48 18.03
C GLU A 700 -0.28 -28.83 16.72
N ASN A 701 -1.63 -28.91 16.79
CA ASN A 701 -2.48 -29.14 15.63
C ASN A 701 -2.98 -27.79 15.05
N PRO A 702 -2.58 -27.40 13.83
CA PRO A 702 -3.05 -26.16 13.19
C PRO A 702 -4.57 -26.10 13.03
N ALA A 703 -5.27 -27.24 12.94
CA ALA A 703 -6.73 -27.29 12.85
C ALA A 703 -7.44 -26.88 14.16
N ALA A 704 -6.71 -26.94 15.30
CA ALA A 704 -7.19 -26.51 16.61
C ALA A 704 -6.95 -25.00 16.86
N ALA A 705 -6.18 -24.33 16.00
CA ALA A 705 -5.89 -22.91 16.14
C ALA A 705 -6.98 -22.02 15.49
N PRO A 706 -7.07 -20.73 15.88
CA PRO A 706 -7.97 -19.79 15.22
C PRO A 706 -7.73 -19.69 13.71
N PRO A 707 -8.80 -19.48 12.91
CA PRO A 707 -8.68 -19.41 11.46
C PRO A 707 -7.89 -18.19 11.00
N THR A 708 -7.24 -18.31 9.84
CA THR A 708 -6.81 -17.14 9.05
C THR A 708 -8.03 -16.40 8.50
N LEU A 709 -7.93 -15.07 8.44
CA LEU A 709 -8.97 -14.18 7.91
C LEU A 709 -8.49 -13.43 6.67
N ASN A 710 -7.43 -13.92 6.01
CA ASN A 710 -7.04 -13.41 4.70
C ASN A 710 -8.15 -13.71 3.68
N GLY A 711 -8.66 -12.68 3.00
CA GLY A 711 -9.78 -12.81 2.04
C GLY A 711 -11.16 -12.98 2.68
N GLU A 712 -11.31 -12.72 3.98
CA GLU A 712 -12.59 -12.95 4.67
C GLU A 712 -13.75 -12.13 4.08
N GLY A 713 -13.49 -10.93 3.55
CA GLY A 713 -14.53 -10.08 2.94
C GLY A 713 -15.15 -10.68 1.68
N GLU A 714 -14.37 -11.44 0.88
CA GLU A 714 -14.92 -12.17 -0.26
C GLU A 714 -15.70 -13.41 0.18
N LYS A 715 -15.27 -14.03 1.28
CA LYS A 715 -15.75 -15.34 1.73
C LYS A 715 -17.12 -15.32 2.37
N VAL A 716 -17.39 -14.35 3.24
CA VAL A 716 -18.62 -14.31 4.03
C VAL A 716 -19.54 -13.18 3.62
N GLN A 717 -20.84 -13.35 3.86
CA GLN A 717 -21.81 -12.28 3.65
C GLN A 717 -21.66 -11.20 4.73
N SER A 718 -21.71 -9.92 4.33
CA SER A 718 -21.48 -8.78 5.22
C SER A 718 -22.49 -8.72 6.38
N ASN A 719 -23.75 -9.00 6.09
CA ASN A 719 -24.86 -9.06 7.04
C ASN A 719 -24.68 -10.18 8.08
N TRP A 720 -24.14 -11.34 7.68
CA TRP A 720 -23.79 -12.39 8.63
C TRP A 720 -22.59 -12.00 9.50
N LEU A 721 -21.55 -11.43 8.88
CA LEU A 721 -20.34 -11.00 9.60
C LEU A 721 -20.68 -9.92 10.64
N PHE A 722 -21.56 -8.98 10.31
CA PHE A 722 -22.09 -8.00 11.25
C PHE A 722 -22.70 -8.65 12.49
N GLY A 723 -23.63 -9.59 12.29
CA GLY A 723 -24.28 -10.31 13.39
C GLY A 723 -23.28 -11.14 14.20
N PHE A 724 -22.36 -11.83 13.53
CA PHE A 724 -21.35 -12.67 14.15
C PHE A 724 -20.36 -11.88 15.01
N LEU A 725 -19.87 -10.73 14.54
CA LEU A 725 -18.95 -9.89 15.31
C LEU A 725 -19.60 -9.34 16.59
N LYS A 726 -20.90 -9.06 16.56
CA LYS A 726 -21.66 -8.58 17.73
C LYS A 726 -21.98 -9.70 18.72
N ALA A 727 -22.36 -10.87 18.22
CA ALA A 727 -22.72 -12.03 19.03
C ALA A 727 -22.12 -13.32 18.43
N PRO A 728 -20.83 -13.61 18.69
CA PRO A 728 -20.18 -14.80 18.16
C PRO A 728 -20.82 -16.08 18.67
N VAL A 729 -21.11 -17.00 17.74
CA VAL A 729 -21.60 -18.36 18.03
C VAL A 729 -20.52 -19.40 17.71
N PRO A 730 -20.49 -20.57 18.36
CA PRO A 730 -19.53 -21.63 18.02
C PRO A 730 -19.74 -22.12 16.57
N LEU A 731 -18.73 -21.93 15.72
CA LEU A 731 -18.73 -22.44 14.34
C LEU A 731 -18.02 -23.79 14.19
N ARG A 732 -17.15 -24.11 15.15
CA ARG A 732 -16.36 -25.34 15.21
C ARG A 732 -16.48 -25.89 16.62
N PRO A 733 -17.51 -26.73 16.89
CA PRO A 733 -17.82 -27.19 18.25
C PRO A 733 -16.68 -27.97 18.93
N TRP A 734 -15.73 -28.48 18.16
CA TRP A 734 -14.55 -29.20 18.64
C TRP A 734 -13.40 -28.30 19.11
N LEU A 735 -13.51 -26.98 18.96
CA LEU A 735 -12.49 -26.05 19.46
C LEU A 735 -12.78 -25.63 20.90
N ASP A 736 -11.80 -25.82 21.79
CA ASP A 736 -11.84 -25.26 23.14
C ASP A 736 -11.70 -23.73 23.15
N ILE A 737 -10.92 -23.19 22.21
CA ILE A 737 -10.72 -21.74 22.07
C ILE A 737 -11.99 -21.05 21.61
N ARG A 738 -12.35 -19.96 22.30
CA ARG A 738 -13.59 -19.22 22.06
C ARG A 738 -13.32 -17.94 21.28
N MET A 739 -14.14 -17.68 20.25
CA MET A 739 -14.18 -16.34 19.64
C MET A 739 -14.71 -15.33 20.68
N PRO A 740 -13.96 -14.28 21.04
CA PRO A 740 -14.34 -13.39 22.13
C PRO A 740 -15.49 -12.45 21.76
N THR A 741 -16.34 -12.09 22.74
CA THR A 741 -17.37 -11.05 22.58
C THR A 741 -16.83 -9.70 23.03
N PHE A 742 -16.53 -8.80 22.10
CA PHE A 742 -16.05 -7.44 22.39
C PHE A 742 -17.16 -6.44 22.69
N GLY A 743 -18.40 -6.72 22.28
CA GLY A 743 -19.53 -5.79 22.41
C GLY A 743 -19.40 -4.59 21.46
N PHE A 744 -19.08 -4.83 20.19
CA PHE A 744 -18.96 -3.77 19.20
C PHE A 744 -20.25 -2.97 19.06
N SER A 745 -20.11 -1.65 18.92
CA SER A 745 -21.18 -0.79 18.42
C SER A 745 -21.49 -1.11 16.96
N ASP A 746 -22.63 -0.65 16.46
CA ASP A 746 -22.99 -0.80 15.05
C ASP A 746 -21.95 -0.16 14.13
N GLU A 747 -21.40 0.99 14.55
CA GLU A 747 -20.33 1.68 13.85
C GLU A 747 -19.04 0.85 13.79
N HIS A 748 -18.56 0.34 14.92
CA HIS A 748 -17.35 -0.50 14.95
C HIS A 748 -17.53 -1.79 14.13
N ALA A 749 -18.68 -2.44 14.22
CA ALA A 749 -18.97 -3.63 13.42
C ALA A 749 -18.98 -3.31 11.91
N THR A 750 -19.56 -2.17 11.53
CA THR A 750 -19.58 -1.69 10.14
C THR A 750 -18.18 -1.35 9.63
N GLN A 751 -17.34 -0.69 10.43
CA GLN A 751 -15.95 -0.39 10.08
C GLN A 751 -15.14 -1.66 9.81
N LEU A 752 -15.32 -2.71 10.63
CA LEU A 752 -14.64 -3.99 10.41
C LEU A 752 -15.09 -4.69 9.13
N ILE A 753 -16.38 -4.64 8.81
CA ILE A 753 -16.92 -5.19 7.56
C ILE A 753 -16.35 -4.44 6.36
N ASN A 754 -16.40 -3.10 6.39
CA ASN A 754 -15.86 -2.26 5.32
C ASN A 754 -14.36 -2.50 5.11
N TYR A 755 -13.62 -2.74 6.20
CA TYR A 755 -12.22 -3.15 6.12
C TYR A 755 -12.03 -4.47 5.37
N PHE A 756 -12.74 -5.55 5.74
CA PHE A 756 -12.60 -6.83 5.06
C PHE A 756 -13.05 -6.77 3.59
N ASN A 757 -14.14 -6.06 3.30
CA ASN A 757 -14.64 -5.84 1.95
C ASN A 757 -13.65 -5.01 1.12
N GLY A 758 -13.09 -3.94 1.70
CA GLY A 758 -12.12 -3.06 1.05
C GLY A 758 -10.78 -3.74 0.76
N LEU A 759 -10.32 -4.63 1.66
CA LEU A 759 -9.17 -5.50 1.42
C LEU A 759 -9.41 -6.47 0.27
N SER A 760 -10.62 -7.06 0.22
CA SER A 760 -11.00 -8.06 -0.78
C SER A 760 -11.53 -7.45 -2.08
N LYS A 761 -11.61 -6.11 -2.16
CA LYS A 761 -12.17 -5.34 -3.29
C LYS A 761 -13.58 -5.80 -3.69
N VAL A 762 -14.42 -6.10 -2.70
CA VAL A 762 -15.80 -6.55 -2.93
C VAL A 762 -16.66 -5.35 -3.33
N GLU A 763 -17.15 -5.35 -4.57
CA GLU A 763 -18.02 -4.30 -5.09
C GLU A 763 -19.46 -4.43 -4.58
N ASN A 764 -19.96 -5.67 -4.49
CA ASN A 764 -21.29 -5.97 -3.98
C ASN A 764 -21.24 -6.80 -2.68
N PRO A 765 -21.22 -6.15 -1.50
CA PRO A 765 -21.11 -6.84 -0.22
C PRO A 765 -22.37 -7.59 0.22
N TYR A 766 -23.50 -7.36 -0.46
CA TYR A 766 -24.81 -7.96 -0.17
C TYR A 766 -25.27 -8.82 -1.35
N ALA A 767 -24.61 -9.96 -1.56
CA ALA A 767 -24.98 -10.89 -2.62
C ALA A 767 -26.36 -11.52 -2.33
N TYR A 768 -27.35 -11.23 -3.17
CA TYR A 768 -28.66 -11.87 -3.13
C TYR A 768 -28.64 -13.16 -3.98
N PHE A 769 -29.10 -14.26 -3.41
CA PHE A 769 -29.28 -15.53 -4.13
C PHE A 769 -30.77 -15.81 -4.32
N ASP A 770 -31.23 -15.78 -5.57
CA ASP A 770 -32.61 -16.08 -5.93
C ASP A 770 -32.80 -17.58 -6.21
N GLU A 771 -33.42 -18.29 -5.26
CA GLU A 771 -33.71 -19.71 -5.41
C GLU A 771 -34.58 -20.03 -6.63
N ARG A 772 -35.40 -19.06 -7.10
CA ARG A 772 -36.30 -19.28 -8.24
C ARG A 772 -35.53 -19.46 -9.55
N ASN A 773 -34.27 -19.01 -9.58
CA ASN A 773 -33.42 -19.10 -10.75
C ASN A 773 -32.53 -20.36 -10.74
N VAL A 774 -32.67 -21.24 -9.74
CA VAL A 774 -31.93 -22.50 -9.68
C VAL A 774 -32.51 -23.48 -10.70
N PRO A 775 -31.71 -23.98 -11.66
CA PRO A 775 -32.16 -24.97 -12.62
C PRO A 775 -32.60 -26.27 -11.91
N PRO A 776 -33.72 -26.90 -12.30
CA PRO A 776 -34.18 -28.14 -11.66
C PRO A 776 -33.15 -29.28 -11.69
N ASP A 777 -32.38 -29.40 -12.78
CA ASP A 777 -31.32 -30.40 -12.97
C ASP A 777 -30.13 -30.21 -12.02
N HIS A 778 -29.87 -28.99 -11.55
CA HIS A 778 -28.77 -28.70 -10.64
C HIS A 778 -28.95 -29.39 -9.28
N LEU A 779 -30.15 -29.38 -8.72
CA LEU A 779 -30.38 -29.96 -7.37
C LEU A 779 -30.26 -31.49 -7.38
N ASP A 780 -30.70 -32.14 -8.46
CA ASP A 780 -30.57 -33.59 -8.62
C ASP A 780 -29.11 -33.99 -8.85
N ALA A 781 -28.42 -33.28 -9.74
CA ALA A 781 -26.99 -33.48 -9.98
C ALA A 781 -26.17 -33.28 -8.69
N ALA A 782 -26.43 -32.22 -7.94
CA ALA A 782 -25.73 -31.94 -6.70
C ALA A 782 -25.98 -33.00 -5.62
N ARG A 783 -27.20 -33.54 -5.52
CA ARG A 783 -27.52 -34.65 -4.60
C ARG A 783 -26.70 -35.90 -4.91
N MET A 784 -26.46 -36.18 -6.19
CA MET A 784 -25.54 -37.25 -6.60
C MET A 784 -24.10 -36.90 -6.22
N LEU A 785 -23.61 -35.72 -6.60
CA LEU A 785 -22.23 -35.30 -6.35
C LEU A 785 -21.84 -35.33 -4.86
N VAL A 786 -22.74 -34.94 -3.94
CA VAL A 786 -22.44 -34.96 -2.49
C VAL A 786 -22.56 -36.34 -1.83
N SER A 787 -23.08 -37.33 -2.55
CA SER A 787 -23.33 -38.68 -2.03
C SER A 787 -22.04 -39.50 -1.85
N GLU A 788 -22.15 -40.63 -1.14
CA GLU A 788 -21.06 -41.59 -0.93
C GLU A 788 -20.51 -42.18 -2.25
N GLU A 789 -21.30 -42.19 -3.32
CA GLU A 789 -20.90 -42.70 -4.64
C GLU A 789 -19.89 -41.78 -5.35
N TYR A 790 -19.86 -40.49 -4.99
CA TYR A 790 -19.04 -39.48 -5.63
C TYR A 790 -18.12 -38.77 -4.62
N PHE A 791 -18.38 -37.50 -4.29
CA PHE A 791 -17.45 -36.71 -3.47
C PHE A 791 -17.58 -36.95 -1.96
N ASN A 792 -18.63 -37.66 -1.52
CA ASN A 792 -18.88 -38.03 -0.13
C ASN A 792 -18.69 -36.86 0.86
N CYS A 793 -19.28 -35.70 0.56
CA CYS A 793 -19.01 -34.45 1.30
C CYS A 793 -19.34 -34.58 2.80
N PHE A 794 -20.33 -35.39 3.16
CA PHE A 794 -20.78 -35.59 4.53
C PHE A 794 -19.92 -36.58 5.34
N SER A 795 -18.89 -37.20 4.74
CA SER A 795 -17.82 -37.89 5.48
C SER A 795 -17.00 -36.95 6.35
N CYS A 796 -16.96 -35.66 5.99
CA CYS A 796 -16.21 -34.63 6.70
C CYS A 796 -17.10 -33.48 7.20
N HIS A 797 -18.13 -33.08 6.46
CA HIS A 797 -18.96 -31.93 6.83
C HIS A 797 -20.12 -32.29 7.77
N VAL A 798 -20.30 -31.50 8.83
CA VAL A 798 -21.50 -31.56 9.70
C VAL A 798 -22.75 -31.24 8.87
N ARG A 799 -23.85 -31.94 9.18
CA ARG A 799 -25.16 -31.77 8.52
C ARG A 799 -26.22 -31.40 9.55
N GLY A 800 -26.38 -30.11 9.82
CA GLY A 800 -27.45 -29.59 10.69
C GLY A 800 -27.49 -30.25 12.07
N GLY A 801 -26.32 -30.40 12.70
CA GLY A 801 -26.14 -31.04 14.01
C GLY A 801 -25.81 -32.54 13.99
N LYS A 802 -25.83 -33.21 12.83
CA LYS A 802 -25.27 -34.56 12.69
C LYS A 802 -23.78 -34.47 12.36
N ASN A 803 -22.94 -34.96 13.28
CA ASN A 803 -21.48 -34.99 13.09
C ASN A 803 -21.07 -36.15 12.17
N PRO A 804 -19.96 -35.99 11.43
CA PRO A 804 -19.35 -37.09 10.68
C PRO A 804 -18.82 -38.20 11.60
N GLU A 805 -18.62 -39.39 11.05
CA GLU A 805 -17.96 -40.48 11.75
C GLU A 805 -16.45 -40.22 11.91
N GLY A 806 -15.85 -40.75 12.97
CA GLY A 806 -14.43 -40.56 13.25
C GLY A 806 -14.13 -39.37 14.18
N PRO A 807 -12.84 -39.09 14.43
CA PRO A 807 -12.43 -38.17 15.48
C PRO A 807 -12.59 -36.70 15.03
N PRO A 808 -12.88 -35.75 15.94
CA PRO A 808 -13.26 -34.38 15.58
C PRO A 808 -12.24 -33.59 14.76
N GLU A 809 -10.97 -34.00 14.77
CA GLU A 809 -9.90 -33.42 13.98
C GLU A 809 -10.13 -33.57 12.47
N GLY A 810 -10.92 -34.57 12.05
CA GLY A 810 -11.34 -34.78 10.66
C GLY A 810 -12.58 -33.99 10.25
N TRP A 811 -13.28 -33.34 11.20
CA TRP A 811 -14.54 -32.68 10.91
C TRP A 811 -14.36 -31.32 10.22
N ALA A 812 -15.34 -30.99 9.38
CA ALA A 812 -15.44 -29.76 8.61
C ALA A 812 -16.73 -28.99 8.98
N PRO A 813 -16.79 -27.67 8.71
CA PRO A 813 -17.89 -26.82 9.15
C PRO A 813 -19.28 -27.27 8.65
N ASP A 814 -20.33 -26.93 9.41
CA ASP A 814 -21.71 -27.26 9.07
C ASP A 814 -22.17 -26.59 7.77
N LEU A 815 -22.49 -27.40 6.76
CA LEU A 815 -22.95 -26.92 5.46
C LEU A 815 -24.36 -26.33 5.50
N ALA A 816 -25.16 -26.63 6.54
CA ALA A 816 -26.47 -26.00 6.73
C ALA A 816 -26.36 -24.49 7.01
N MET A 817 -25.20 -24.00 7.43
CA MET A 817 -24.94 -22.57 7.63
C MET A 817 -24.51 -21.85 6.35
N ALA A 818 -24.22 -22.57 5.25
CA ALA A 818 -23.62 -22.01 4.05
C ALA A 818 -24.43 -20.84 3.48
N ARG A 819 -25.75 -21.01 3.34
CA ARG A 819 -26.67 -19.97 2.82
C ARG A 819 -26.58 -18.64 3.56
N GLN A 820 -26.52 -18.68 4.90
CA GLN A 820 -26.51 -17.48 5.72
C GLN A 820 -25.10 -16.87 5.79
N ARG A 821 -24.07 -17.72 5.79
CA ARG A 821 -22.69 -17.31 6.10
C ARG A 821 -21.86 -16.98 4.87
N LEU A 822 -21.88 -17.83 3.84
CA LEU A 822 -20.91 -17.81 2.74
C LEU A 822 -21.43 -17.00 1.55
N SER A 823 -20.53 -16.33 0.85
CA SER A 823 -20.84 -15.68 -0.42
C SER A 823 -21.04 -16.71 -1.52
N PRO A 824 -22.12 -16.66 -2.33
CA PRO A 824 -22.36 -17.60 -3.42
C PRO A 824 -21.21 -17.65 -4.45
N SER A 825 -20.62 -16.49 -4.77
CA SER A 825 -19.51 -16.40 -5.70
C SER A 825 -18.22 -17.00 -5.13
N TRP A 826 -18.02 -16.90 -3.82
CA TRP A 826 -16.88 -17.52 -3.15
C TRP A 826 -17.00 -19.04 -3.10
N ILE A 827 -18.21 -19.59 -2.90
CA ILE A 827 -18.44 -21.05 -2.89
C ILE A 827 -17.95 -21.69 -4.20
N ILE A 828 -18.21 -21.06 -5.34
CA ILE A 828 -17.72 -21.53 -6.65
C ILE A 828 -16.19 -21.61 -6.65
N LYS A 829 -15.52 -20.50 -6.28
CA LYS A 829 -14.06 -20.44 -6.26
C LYS A 829 -13.47 -21.48 -5.29
N TRP A 830 -14.10 -21.66 -4.13
CA TRP A 830 -13.68 -22.62 -3.12
C TRP A 830 -13.78 -24.06 -3.59
N ILE A 831 -14.88 -24.46 -4.22
CA ILE A 831 -15.05 -25.83 -4.73
C ILE A 831 -14.10 -26.08 -5.92
N GLN A 832 -13.90 -25.06 -6.76
CA GLN A 832 -13.02 -25.15 -7.93
C GLN A 832 -11.57 -25.46 -7.55
N ASP A 833 -11.01 -24.73 -6.57
CA ASP A 833 -9.63 -24.95 -6.12
C ASP A 833 -9.43 -24.51 -4.66
N PRO A 834 -9.75 -25.36 -3.67
CA PRO A 834 -9.60 -25.02 -2.26
C PRO A 834 -8.14 -24.74 -1.86
N GLN A 835 -7.18 -25.46 -2.45
CA GLN A 835 -5.75 -25.33 -2.12
C GLN A 835 -5.19 -24.00 -2.57
N LYS A 836 -5.68 -23.45 -3.69
CA LYS A 836 -5.32 -22.10 -4.14
C LYS A 836 -5.86 -21.00 -3.23
N ILE A 837 -7.05 -21.18 -2.65
CA ILE A 837 -7.63 -20.19 -1.72
C ILE A 837 -6.99 -20.29 -0.34
N GLN A 838 -6.84 -21.51 0.19
CA GLN A 838 -6.25 -21.75 1.49
C GLN A 838 -5.25 -22.92 1.40
N PRO A 839 -3.96 -22.63 1.14
CA PRO A 839 -2.93 -23.65 1.07
C PRO A 839 -2.88 -24.50 2.35
N GLY A 840 -2.84 -25.83 2.19
CA GLY A 840 -2.83 -26.77 3.31
C GLY A 840 -4.20 -27.00 3.96
N THR A 841 -5.29 -26.57 3.32
CA THR A 841 -6.65 -26.94 3.74
C THR A 841 -6.87 -28.45 3.62
N LYS A 842 -7.72 -29.01 4.48
CA LYS A 842 -8.12 -30.43 4.41
C LYS A 842 -9.20 -30.70 3.35
N MET A 843 -9.77 -29.64 2.76
CA MET A 843 -10.74 -29.78 1.67
C MET A 843 -10.06 -30.35 0.42
N PRO A 844 -10.51 -31.51 -0.11
CA PRO A 844 -9.95 -32.09 -1.33
C PRO A 844 -10.23 -31.20 -2.55
N SER A 845 -9.32 -31.20 -3.51
CA SER A 845 -9.56 -30.62 -4.85
C SER A 845 -10.23 -31.68 -5.71
N PHE A 846 -11.50 -31.47 -6.03
CA PHE A 846 -12.28 -32.37 -6.89
C PHE A 846 -12.16 -32.03 -8.39
N TYR A 847 -11.58 -30.88 -8.71
CA TYR A 847 -11.50 -30.34 -10.07
C TYR A 847 -10.08 -29.86 -10.41
N PRO A 848 -9.67 -29.94 -11.70
CA PRO A 848 -10.40 -30.58 -12.82
C PRO A 848 -10.52 -32.10 -12.64
N GLY A 849 -11.59 -32.71 -13.16
CA GLY A 849 -11.81 -34.17 -13.07
C GLY A 849 -13.05 -34.59 -12.28
N GLY A 850 -14.13 -33.81 -12.36
CA GLY A 850 -15.43 -34.24 -11.84
C GLY A 850 -16.01 -35.43 -12.62
N PRO A 851 -17.11 -36.04 -12.15
CA PRO A 851 -17.69 -37.22 -12.80
C PRO A 851 -18.19 -36.94 -14.22
N ASP A 852 -17.72 -37.72 -15.20
CA ASP A 852 -18.08 -37.55 -16.62
C ASP A 852 -19.58 -37.72 -16.89
N ASN A 853 -20.28 -38.49 -16.05
CA ASN A 853 -21.69 -38.83 -16.25
C ASN A 853 -22.68 -37.80 -15.66
N ILE A 854 -22.21 -36.78 -14.93
CA ILE A 854 -23.07 -35.76 -14.30
C ILE A 854 -22.96 -34.44 -15.08
N LEU A 855 -24.11 -33.89 -15.50
CA LEU A 855 -24.21 -32.63 -16.28
C LEU A 855 -23.32 -32.60 -17.54
N GLY A 856 -23.06 -33.78 -18.12
CA GLY A 856 -22.23 -33.93 -19.32
C GLY A 856 -20.73 -33.76 -19.09
N GLY A 857 -20.23 -34.07 -17.89
CA GLY A 857 -18.81 -34.00 -17.53
C GLY A 857 -18.26 -32.57 -17.46
N LYS A 858 -19.16 -31.58 -17.32
CA LYS A 858 -18.80 -30.16 -17.30
C LYS A 858 -18.57 -29.69 -15.88
N ASP A 859 -17.28 -29.57 -15.51
CA ASP A 859 -16.84 -29.14 -14.17
C ASP A 859 -17.50 -27.84 -13.71
N ASP A 860 -17.60 -26.83 -14.58
CA ASP A 860 -18.23 -25.54 -14.28
C ASP A 860 -19.70 -25.69 -13.85
N ARG A 861 -20.48 -26.48 -14.60
CA ARG A 861 -21.89 -26.76 -14.26
C ARG A 861 -22.04 -27.58 -12.99
N GLN A 862 -21.14 -28.53 -12.73
CA GLN A 862 -21.15 -29.33 -11.50
C GLN A 862 -20.84 -28.47 -10.27
N ILE A 863 -19.87 -27.56 -10.38
CA ILE A 863 -19.54 -26.59 -9.32
C ILE A 863 -20.73 -25.65 -9.05
N GLU A 864 -21.38 -25.15 -10.10
CA GLU A 864 -22.59 -24.33 -9.99
C GLU A 864 -23.73 -25.08 -9.29
N ALA A 865 -23.96 -26.33 -9.67
CA ALA A 865 -24.97 -27.19 -9.06
C ALA A 865 -24.70 -27.41 -7.56
N LEU A 866 -23.45 -27.68 -7.17
CA LEU A 866 -23.05 -27.78 -5.76
C LEU A 866 -23.28 -26.47 -5.00
N ARG A 867 -22.91 -25.32 -5.59
CA ARG A 867 -23.19 -24.00 -5.02
C ARG A 867 -24.68 -23.79 -4.82
N ASP A 868 -25.52 -24.12 -5.79
CA ASP A 868 -26.98 -23.97 -5.67
C ASP A 868 -27.54 -24.85 -4.56
N TYR A 869 -27.12 -26.12 -4.52
CA TYR A 869 -27.50 -27.03 -3.45
C TYR A 869 -27.15 -26.48 -2.07
N LEU A 870 -25.91 -26.05 -1.86
CA LEU A 870 -25.46 -25.46 -0.60
C LEU A 870 -26.27 -24.20 -0.21
N MET A 871 -26.63 -23.37 -1.18
CA MET A 871 -27.45 -22.18 -0.95
C MET A 871 -28.92 -22.50 -0.62
N THR A 872 -29.40 -23.72 -0.91
CA THR A 872 -30.73 -24.20 -0.50
C THR A 872 -30.74 -24.94 0.84
N LEU A 873 -29.56 -25.32 1.37
CA LEU A 873 -29.44 -25.94 2.70
C LEU A 873 -29.77 -24.93 3.80
N GLY A 874 -30.39 -25.40 4.89
CA GLY A 874 -30.61 -24.59 6.10
C GLY A 874 -31.95 -23.84 6.19
N ARG A 875 -32.99 -24.26 5.45
CA ARG A 875 -34.37 -23.70 5.45
C ARG A 875 -35.08 -23.61 6.82
N GLY A 876 -34.45 -24.00 7.94
CA GLY A 876 -35.05 -23.99 9.28
C GLY A 876 -34.09 -23.78 10.45
N GLY A 877 -32.86 -23.30 10.23
CA GLY A 877 -31.94 -22.92 11.33
C GLY A 877 -32.35 -21.59 11.99
N PRO A 878 -31.99 -21.34 13.26
CA PRO A 878 -32.37 -20.09 13.94
C PRO A 878 -31.93 -18.90 13.09
N ALA A 879 -32.89 -18.02 12.80
CA ALA A 879 -32.64 -16.77 12.10
C ALA A 879 -31.51 -16.01 12.81
N ALA A 880 -30.73 -15.24 12.04
CA ALA A 880 -29.81 -14.25 12.59
C ALA A 880 -30.50 -13.51 13.75
N PRO A 881 -29.80 -13.24 14.88
CA PRO A 881 -30.42 -12.57 16.02
C PRO A 881 -31.13 -11.31 15.52
N ALA A 882 -32.41 -11.21 15.86
CA ALA A 882 -33.40 -10.25 15.35
C ALA A 882 -33.12 -8.78 15.77
N ALA A 883 -31.86 -8.34 15.70
CA ALA A 883 -31.45 -6.97 15.95
C ALA A 883 -31.63 -6.07 14.71
N ALA A 884 -31.71 -6.63 13.50
CA ALA A 884 -31.85 -5.84 12.27
C ALA A 884 -33.29 -5.33 12.02
N ALA A 885 -34.31 -6.06 12.44
CA ALA A 885 -35.71 -5.67 12.20
C ALA A 885 -36.16 -4.46 13.04
N ALA A 886 -35.65 -4.33 14.27
CA ALA A 886 -35.98 -3.23 15.17
C ALA A 886 -35.38 -1.88 14.73
N ALA A 887 -34.26 -1.89 13.99
CA ALA A 887 -33.62 -0.67 13.51
C ALA A 887 -34.41 0.00 12.36
N THR A 888 -35.04 -0.79 11.49
CA THR A 888 -35.86 -0.27 10.38
C THR A 888 -37.18 0.36 10.83
N GLU A 889 -37.80 -0.12 11.92
CA GLU A 889 -39.01 0.51 12.48
C GLU A 889 -38.69 1.77 13.28
N ALA A 890 -37.56 1.81 14.00
CA ALA A 890 -37.14 3.00 14.76
C ALA A 890 -36.79 4.21 13.86
N VAL A 891 -36.33 3.97 12.63
CA VAL A 891 -36.04 5.03 11.65
C VAL A 891 -37.32 5.52 10.95
N ARG A 892 -38.30 4.65 10.68
CA ARG A 892 -39.59 5.08 10.14
C ARG A 892 -40.47 5.81 11.17
N GLY A 893 -40.38 5.45 12.45
CA GLY A 893 -41.16 6.09 13.52
C GLY A 893 -40.70 7.51 13.91
N LYS A 894 -39.45 7.89 13.61
CA LYS A 894 -38.90 9.22 13.94
C LYS A 894 -38.97 10.25 12.82
N ALA A 895 -39.28 9.84 11.58
CA ALA A 895 -39.40 10.75 10.43
C ALA A 895 -40.79 11.42 10.28
N VAL A 896 -41.75 11.13 11.17
CA VAL A 896 -43.12 11.69 11.09
C VAL A 896 -43.45 12.66 12.24
N LYS A 897 -42.51 12.97 13.15
CA LYS A 897 -42.67 14.04 14.13
C LYS A 897 -41.35 14.77 14.42
N ARG A 898 -40.96 15.65 13.50
CA ARG A 898 -40.35 16.97 13.78
C ARG A 898 -40.32 17.81 12.52
#